data_AF-A0A9D1C4M9-F1
#
_entry.id   AF-A0A9D1C4M9-F1
#
_cell.length_a   1.000
_cell.length_b   1.000
_cell.length_c   1.000
_cell.angle_alpha   90.00
_cell.angle_beta   90.00
_cell.angle_gamma   90.00
#
_symmetry.space_group_name_H-M   'P 1'
#
loop_
_entity.id
_entity.type
_entity.pdbx_description
1 polymer ?
#
loop_
_entity_poly.entity_id
_entity_poly.type
_entity_poly.pdbx_seq_one_letter_code
_entity_poly.pdbx_strand_id
1 'polypeptide(L)'
;MKKQFKTILSSILILLIVISSVACEDGAKIYTDVTLEDDFSGSRVMKLTINKGIFDEHFDGTVKDFKQILETTCPSQLTWTIPGIEEIEAAEVATEEETAEEETAEETTEEETTEEETVEEATEEETTEEEATEEETTEEETTEEETTEDETEEETIDTDAEYECIFVLEFSNIEDYKSKVSAIIGEDREIEVVKPEGVFVDGIEYQENFKSEEILSWLKDALVEGGFVSSENESYIFESDTTTFIFDSEEYTDTYEMISVSNLEYLDGVNIEIFTTAYSEDAYDRTVVFHVPLSSLEKKKEEITSFIEEGIPSDATFSWEDDNNNAMCTIDMEGLTIDKLDAAMKAIFHSDESSITISEFNDEPGMLDTSFAYKETIDTSHFSSNDYGETPIAYYISNNVDTSASEVLETYDDGEENLSSISVYESYDYEGYNEVFIESIDQATFKIELTSSYTPDSIDVLTKIKGKDKIERYVELIFSQELDEEDKNSIKSKIDSSAGEYAELTYETEGDNYIVTIKQEGTMEEEREASIEIFGHLGFITKYAREKKKTSFKVDSFVKERIDFKDLLGDNLADTPMTCTLELPFGEKIDENDFFKIRDNYGILKEDVSIDGGTITITSDEAELDFSVKATKFNFIAIIWWLLIVAFALAIIISIWMTISLILGKNKEKKNISDSMDTNTTDKKSNITEAEEGPIVSIKKTCSNCGKEMDDDVVFCTGCGQKVEDVPEESAEEAEAEEEPELETEPEVETEPEVEAEPEEEKVEDVNESCTNCGKRLE
;
A
#
# COMPACT_ATOMS: atom_id res chain seq x y z
N MET A 1 -83.95 11.14 11.08
CA MET A 1 -82.49 10.90 11.13
C MET A 1 -81.96 10.35 9.80
N LYS A 2 -81.82 9.03 9.57
CA LYS A 2 -81.10 8.49 8.37
C LYS A 2 -81.44 9.12 7.01
N LYS A 3 -82.70 9.52 6.74
CA LYS A 3 -83.08 10.14 5.45
C LYS A 3 -82.72 11.63 5.29
N GLN A 4 -82.50 12.38 6.37
CA GLN A 4 -82.00 13.77 6.29
C GLN A 4 -80.47 13.84 6.43
N PHE A 5 -79.86 12.91 7.19
CA PHE A 5 -78.40 12.80 7.24
C PHE A 5 -77.81 12.55 5.85
N LYS A 6 -78.46 11.72 5.02
CA LYS A 6 -78.02 11.48 3.63
C LYS A 6 -78.23 12.68 2.69
N THR A 7 -79.13 13.60 3.00
CA THR A 7 -79.31 14.84 2.20
C THR A 7 -78.24 15.86 2.58
N ILE A 8 -78.03 16.08 3.88
CA ILE A 8 -77.00 16.99 4.39
C ILE A 8 -75.61 16.52 3.95
N LEU A 9 -75.30 15.22 4.04
CA LEU A 9 -74.01 14.69 3.58
C LEU A 9 -73.84 14.80 2.06
N SER A 10 -74.92 14.70 1.27
CA SER A 10 -74.86 14.87 -0.19
C SER A 10 -74.71 16.34 -0.59
N SER A 11 -75.33 17.26 0.15
CA SER A 11 -75.14 18.70 -0.07
C SER A 11 -73.76 19.18 0.38
N ILE A 12 -73.21 18.63 1.48
CA ILE A 12 -71.83 18.92 1.91
C ILE A 12 -70.82 18.31 0.94
N LEU A 13 -71.06 17.12 0.38
CA LEU A 13 -70.17 16.53 -0.62
C LEU A 13 -70.20 17.30 -1.94
N ILE A 14 -71.38 17.75 -2.40
CA ILE A 14 -71.48 18.60 -3.60
C ILE A 14 -70.89 19.99 -3.34
N LEU A 15 -71.07 20.56 -2.15
CA LEU A 15 -70.44 21.84 -1.79
C LEU A 15 -68.91 21.70 -1.69
N LEU A 16 -68.39 20.58 -1.18
CA LEU A 16 -66.94 20.31 -1.20
C LEU A 16 -66.41 20.12 -2.62
N ILE A 17 -67.12 19.40 -3.49
CA ILE A 17 -66.70 19.23 -4.90
C ILE A 17 -66.73 20.57 -5.65
N VAL A 18 -67.72 21.43 -5.41
CA VAL A 18 -67.81 22.78 -6.00
C VAL A 18 -66.84 23.79 -5.37
N ILE A 19 -66.33 23.52 -4.16
CA ILE A 19 -65.23 24.30 -3.53
C ILE A 19 -63.84 23.73 -3.90
N SER A 20 -63.78 22.54 -4.49
CA SER A 20 -62.57 21.95 -5.10
C SER A 20 -62.67 21.87 -6.64
N SER A 21 -63.35 22.86 -7.24
CA SER A 21 -63.38 23.12 -8.69
C SER A 21 -63.54 24.63 -8.98
N VAL A 22 -63.05 25.46 -8.05
CA VAL A 22 -62.85 26.92 -8.17
C VAL A 22 -61.63 27.28 -7.31
N ALA A 23 -60.51 26.61 -7.58
CA ALA A 23 -59.20 26.79 -6.94
C ALA A 23 -58.13 26.12 -7.83
N CYS A 24 -57.04 26.83 -8.12
CA CYS A 24 -55.97 26.45 -9.07
C CYS A 24 -56.45 26.20 -10.51
N GLU A 25 -56.66 27.30 -11.24
CA GLU A 25 -56.48 27.40 -12.70
C GLU A 25 -56.18 28.88 -13.03
N ASP A 26 -56.86 29.81 -12.35
CA ASP A 26 -56.69 31.27 -12.44
C ASP A 26 -55.64 31.82 -11.45
N GLY A 27 -54.37 31.90 -11.85
CA GLY A 27 -53.27 32.49 -11.06
C GLY A 27 -52.05 32.81 -11.93
N ALA A 28 -51.12 33.63 -11.46
CA ALA A 28 -49.91 33.93 -12.23
C ALA A 28 -48.90 32.76 -12.14
N LYS A 29 -48.34 32.38 -13.28
CA LYS A 29 -47.58 31.14 -13.44
C LYS A 29 -46.12 31.39 -13.72
N ILE A 30 -45.24 30.63 -13.08
CA ILE A 30 -43.80 30.62 -13.35
C ILE A 30 -43.48 29.37 -14.18
N TYR A 31 -43.17 29.57 -15.45
CA TYR A 31 -42.47 28.60 -16.29
C TYR A 31 -40.97 28.75 -16.06
N THR A 32 -40.25 27.63 -15.94
CA THR A 32 -38.80 27.64 -15.67
C THR A 32 -38.08 26.74 -16.65
N ASP A 33 -37.07 27.27 -17.34
CA ASP A 33 -36.06 26.48 -18.05
C ASP A 33 -34.71 26.69 -17.37
N VAL A 34 -34.00 25.61 -17.05
CA VAL A 34 -32.61 25.63 -16.58
C VAL A 34 -31.74 24.93 -17.61
N THR A 35 -30.90 25.69 -18.30
CA THR A 35 -29.89 25.15 -19.21
C THR A 35 -28.55 25.06 -18.46
N LEU A 36 -27.96 23.88 -18.49
CA LEU A 36 -26.62 23.59 -17.98
C LEU A 36 -25.75 23.11 -19.14
N GLU A 37 -24.67 23.84 -19.41
CA GLU A 37 -23.68 23.52 -20.43
C GLU A 37 -22.66 22.49 -19.91
N ASP A 38 -21.86 21.95 -20.84
CA ASP A 38 -20.95 20.84 -20.56
C ASP A 38 -19.77 21.20 -19.63
N ASP A 39 -19.49 22.50 -19.46
CA ASP A 39 -18.54 23.07 -18.48
C ASP A 39 -19.20 23.57 -17.18
N PHE A 40 -20.47 23.23 -16.98
CA PHE A 40 -21.37 23.68 -15.92
C PHE A 40 -21.66 25.19 -15.86
N SER A 41 -21.31 25.97 -16.88
CA SER A 41 -21.94 27.28 -17.10
C SER A 41 -23.39 27.12 -17.57
N GLY A 42 -24.16 28.20 -17.67
CA GLY A 42 -25.56 28.09 -18.11
C GLY A 42 -26.44 29.24 -17.64
N SER A 43 -27.76 29.03 -17.73
CA SER A 43 -28.75 30.02 -17.31
C SER A 43 -30.00 29.38 -16.73
N ARG A 44 -30.65 30.08 -15.79
CA ARG A 44 -32.07 29.85 -15.46
C ARG A 44 -32.92 30.96 -16.06
N VAL A 45 -33.84 30.59 -16.94
CA VAL A 45 -34.91 31.46 -17.45
C VAL A 45 -36.18 31.18 -16.65
N MET A 46 -36.78 32.22 -16.06
CA MET A 46 -38.05 32.15 -15.35
C MET A 46 -39.04 33.09 -16.04
N LYS A 47 -39.98 32.53 -16.80
CA LYS A 47 -41.05 33.27 -17.45
C LYS A 47 -42.27 33.31 -16.53
N LEU A 48 -42.54 34.50 -15.98
CA LEU A 48 -43.76 34.82 -15.26
C LEU A 48 -44.85 35.24 -16.27
N THR A 49 -45.96 34.50 -16.30
CA THR A 49 -47.15 34.83 -17.09
C THR A 49 -48.31 35.21 -16.16
N ILE A 50 -48.99 36.33 -16.43
CA ILE A 50 -50.13 36.83 -15.66
C ILE A 50 -51.32 37.07 -16.61
N ASN A 51 -52.46 36.41 -16.41
CA ASN A 51 -53.67 36.76 -17.17
C ASN A 51 -54.11 38.19 -16.82
N LYS A 52 -54.44 38.99 -17.85
CA LYS A 52 -54.77 40.41 -17.70
C LYS A 52 -56.00 40.68 -16.85
N GLY A 53 -57.03 39.83 -16.92
CA GLY A 53 -58.23 39.96 -16.08
C GLY A 53 -57.93 39.76 -14.59
N ILE A 54 -56.99 38.86 -14.27
CA ILE A 54 -56.53 38.62 -12.89
C ILE A 54 -55.66 39.79 -12.40
N PHE A 55 -54.77 40.31 -13.26
CA PHE A 55 -54.00 41.52 -12.98
C PHE A 55 -54.94 42.68 -12.65
N ASP A 56 -55.90 42.98 -13.53
CA ASP A 56 -56.85 44.10 -13.36
C ASP A 56 -57.85 43.91 -12.17
N GLU A 57 -58.05 42.69 -11.65
CA GLU A 57 -58.88 42.43 -10.43
C GLU A 57 -58.04 42.41 -9.13
N HIS A 58 -56.75 42.07 -9.16
CA HIS A 58 -55.95 41.79 -7.95
C HIS A 58 -54.67 42.64 -7.80
N PHE A 59 -54.33 43.47 -8.78
CA PHE A 59 -53.23 44.44 -8.75
C PHE A 59 -53.78 45.87 -8.73
N ASP A 60 -53.69 46.55 -7.58
CA ASP A 60 -54.09 47.96 -7.37
C ASP A 60 -53.08 48.96 -8.02
N GLY A 61 -52.72 48.77 -9.30
CA GLY A 61 -51.73 49.58 -10.03
C GLY A 61 -51.72 49.37 -11.56
N THR A 62 -50.73 49.95 -12.25
CA THR A 62 -50.54 49.85 -13.72
C THR A 62 -49.34 48.98 -14.11
N VAL A 63 -49.24 48.58 -15.39
CA VAL A 63 -48.06 47.88 -15.94
C VAL A 63 -46.79 48.71 -15.76
N LYS A 64 -46.92 50.04 -15.79
CA LYS A 64 -45.86 51.01 -15.54
C LYS A 64 -45.41 51.06 -14.07
N ASP A 65 -46.33 50.88 -13.12
CA ASP A 65 -45.98 50.71 -11.70
C ASP A 65 -45.25 49.38 -11.47
N PHE A 66 -45.72 48.29 -12.10
CA PHE A 66 -45.04 46.99 -12.08
C PHE A 66 -43.59 47.09 -12.63
N LYS A 67 -43.40 47.75 -13.79
CA LYS A 67 -42.08 48.07 -14.34
C LYS A 67 -41.21 48.87 -13.34
N GLN A 68 -41.79 49.86 -12.66
CA GLN A 68 -41.06 50.65 -11.66
C GLN A 68 -40.63 49.82 -10.44
N ILE A 69 -41.39 48.79 -10.04
CA ILE A 69 -40.95 47.82 -9.03
C ILE A 69 -39.71 47.09 -9.54
N LEU A 70 -39.76 46.50 -10.73
CA LEU A 70 -38.62 45.78 -11.32
C LEU A 70 -37.36 46.66 -11.48
N GLU A 71 -37.52 47.93 -11.86
CA GLU A 71 -36.43 48.91 -11.93
C GLU A 71 -35.82 49.29 -10.57
N THR A 72 -36.50 49.01 -9.45
CA THR A 72 -36.08 49.49 -8.11
C THR A 72 -35.83 48.39 -7.07
N THR A 73 -36.38 47.18 -7.23
CA THR A 73 -36.22 46.07 -6.27
C THR A 73 -35.59 44.81 -6.83
N CYS A 74 -35.46 44.66 -8.16
CA CYS A 74 -34.91 43.44 -8.75
C CYS A 74 -33.43 43.23 -8.35
N PRO A 75 -33.05 42.04 -7.83
CA PRO A 75 -31.67 41.71 -7.49
C PRO A 75 -30.72 41.85 -8.67
N SER A 76 -29.53 42.39 -8.43
CA SER A 76 -28.47 42.61 -9.43
C SER A 76 -27.93 41.33 -10.13
N GLN A 77 -28.33 40.17 -9.62
CA GLN A 77 -28.02 38.84 -10.11
C GLN A 77 -28.97 38.41 -11.24
N LEU A 78 -30.18 38.99 -11.29
CA LEU A 78 -31.17 38.77 -12.32
C LEU A 78 -31.09 39.87 -13.39
N THR A 79 -31.32 39.49 -14.62
CA THR A 79 -31.79 40.42 -15.66
C THR A 79 -33.28 40.16 -15.91
N TRP A 80 -34.01 41.13 -16.44
CA TRP A 80 -35.44 40.98 -16.73
C TRP A 80 -35.87 41.71 -18.00
N THR A 81 -36.92 41.20 -18.64
CA THR A 81 -37.57 41.83 -19.81
C THR A 81 -39.09 41.61 -19.76
N ILE A 82 -39.84 42.58 -20.26
CA ILE A 82 -41.29 42.48 -20.50
C ILE A 82 -41.51 42.57 -22.01
N PRO A 83 -41.84 41.46 -22.71
CA PRO A 83 -42.18 41.49 -24.12
C PRO A 83 -43.33 42.46 -24.44
N GLY A 84 -43.27 43.14 -25.58
CA GLY A 84 -44.35 44.03 -26.05
C GLY A 84 -44.55 45.35 -25.27
N ILE A 85 -43.72 45.66 -24.26
CA ILE A 85 -43.95 46.81 -23.37
C ILE A 85 -44.05 48.17 -24.08
N GLU A 86 -43.36 48.36 -25.21
CA GLU A 86 -43.45 49.60 -26.01
C GLU A 86 -44.84 49.79 -26.65
N GLU A 87 -45.56 48.71 -26.96
CA GLU A 87 -46.92 48.76 -27.51
C GLU A 87 -47.96 49.02 -26.40
N ILE A 88 -47.72 48.49 -25.19
CA ILE A 88 -48.53 48.76 -23.99
C ILE A 88 -48.40 50.24 -23.57
N GLU A 89 -47.17 50.75 -23.49
CA GLU A 89 -46.92 52.16 -23.17
C GLU A 89 -47.52 53.12 -24.21
N ALA A 90 -47.61 52.72 -25.49
CA ALA A 90 -48.29 53.48 -26.53
C ALA A 90 -49.83 53.46 -26.38
N ALA A 91 -50.41 52.32 -25.96
CA ALA A 91 -51.86 52.18 -25.79
C ALA A 91 -52.40 52.96 -24.58
N GLU A 92 -51.71 52.92 -23.43
CA GLU A 92 -52.12 53.70 -22.24
C GLU A 92 -52.13 55.22 -22.54
N VAL A 93 -51.08 55.74 -23.20
CA VAL A 93 -50.99 57.16 -23.58
C VAL A 93 -52.12 57.61 -24.50
N ALA A 94 -52.56 56.76 -25.45
CA ALA A 94 -53.68 57.08 -26.33
C ALA A 94 -55.01 57.27 -25.56
N THR A 95 -55.21 56.53 -24.47
CA THR A 95 -56.42 56.65 -23.63
C THR A 95 -56.36 57.84 -22.65
N GLU A 96 -55.17 58.28 -22.22
CA GLU A 96 -55.01 59.56 -21.53
C GLU A 96 -55.30 60.75 -22.48
N GLU A 97 -54.98 60.67 -23.77
CA GLU A 97 -55.31 61.73 -24.73
C GLU A 97 -56.81 61.82 -25.06
N GLU A 98 -57.53 60.70 -25.30
CA GLU A 98 -58.99 60.76 -25.53
C GLU A 98 -59.75 61.29 -24.30
N THR A 99 -59.34 60.94 -23.07
CA THR A 99 -59.98 61.45 -21.85
C THR A 99 -59.67 62.93 -21.57
N ALA A 100 -58.59 63.48 -22.14
CA ALA A 100 -58.28 64.91 -22.08
C ALA A 100 -59.15 65.77 -23.04
N GLU A 101 -59.59 65.22 -24.18
CA GLU A 101 -60.46 65.95 -25.12
C GLU A 101 -61.90 66.14 -24.59
N GLU A 102 -62.46 65.22 -23.78
CA GLU A 102 -63.86 65.34 -23.34
C GLU A 102 -64.07 66.43 -22.26
N GLU A 103 -63.09 66.72 -21.39
CA GLU A 103 -63.23 67.77 -20.35
C GLU A 103 -62.96 69.22 -20.84
N THR A 104 -62.50 69.44 -22.09
CA THR A 104 -62.02 70.78 -22.53
C THR A 104 -62.80 71.43 -23.69
N ALA A 105 -64.09 71.08 -23.88
CA ALA A 105 -64.91 71.53 -25.02
C ALA A 105 -66.07 72.53 -24.74
N GLU A 106 -66.07 73.33 -23.66
CA GLU A 106 -67.11 74.38 -23.40
C GLU A 106 -66.60 75.85 -23.28
N GLU A 107 -65.75 76.33 -24.19
CA GLU A 107 -65.87 77.71 -24.69
C GLU A 107 -65.18 77.91 -26.05
N THR A 108 -65.77 78.68 -26.97
CA THR A 108 -65.18 79.02 -28.28
C THR A 108 -65.34 80.51 -28.58
N THR A 109 -64.29 81.19 -29.05
CA THR A 109 -64.42 82.44 -29.85
C THR A 109 -63.14 82.87 -30.58
N GLU A 110 -63.29 83.08 -31.89
CA GLU A 110 -62.65 84.12 -32.76
C GLU A 110 -61.15 84.11 -33.14
N GLU A 111 -60.93 84.04 -34.48
CA GLU A 111 -59.92 84.70 -35.35
C GLU A 111 -58.39 84.43 -35.16
N GLU A 112 -57.50 84.52 -36.18
CA GLU A 112 -57.46 84.22 -37.64
C GLU A 112 -55.98 84.41 -38.12
N THR A 113 -55.63 84.03 -39.37
CA THR A 113 -54.47 84.50 -40.22
C THR A 113 -53.03 83.92 -40.08
N THR A 114 -52.49 83.43 -41.22
CA THR A 114 -51.11 83.62 -41.83
C THR A 114 -49.82 83.24 -41.04
N GLU A 115 -48.59 83.04 -41.56
CA GLU A 115 -47.87 82.89 -42.88
C GLU A 115 -46.40 82.47 -42.49
N GLU A 116 -45.52 81.76 -43.22
CA GLU A 116 -45.50 80.82 -44.37
C GLU A 116 -44.06 80.14 -44.41
N GLU A 117 -43.81 79.10 -45.23
CA GLU A 117 -42.46 78.44 -45.49
C GLU A 117 -41.81 77.59 -44.34
N THR A 118 -40.83 76.66 -44.47
CA THR A 118 -39.96 76.06 -45.56
C THR A 118 -39.47 74.63 -45.08
N VAL A 119 -39.25 73.58 -45.90
CA VAL A 119 -38.02 73.14 -46.66
C VAL A 119 -36.77 72.97 -45.73
N GLU A 120 -35.93 71.91 -45.70
CA GLU A 120 -35.38 70.86 -46.63
C GLU A 120 -35.53 69.44 -45.98
N GLU A 121 -35.51 68.25 -46.60
CA GLU A 121 -34.89 67.62 -47.80
C GLU A 121 -33.44 67.07 -47.64
N ALA A 122 -33.30 65.73 -47.50
CA ALA A 122 -32.07 64.90 -47.71
C ALA A 122 -32.45 63.39 -47.61
N THR A 123 -32.65 62.61 -48.69
CA THR A 123 -31.67 61.92 -49.59
C THR A 123 -30.95 60.70 -48.96
N GLU A 124 -31.31 59.46 -49.36
CA GLU A 124 -30.51 58.54 -50.23
C GLU A 124 -29.60 57.59 -49.39
N GLU A 125 -29.25 56.35 -49.72
CA GLU A 125 -29.37 55.45 -50.92
C GLU A 125 -30.11 54.13 -50.52
N GLU A 126 -30.79 53.34 -51.38
CA GLU A 126 -30.28 52.33 -52.35
C GLU A 126 -29.17 51.40 -51.81
N THR A 127 -29.06 50.09 -52.12
CA THR A 127 -29.83 49.08 -52.92
C THR A 127 -29.67 47.69 -52.23
N THR A 128 -30.18 46.51 -52.64
CA THR A 128 -30.54 45.91 -53.96
C THR A 128 -31.55 44.75 -53.79
N GLU A 129 -31.97 44.12 -54.89
CA GLU A 129 -32.82 42.91 -54.99
C GLU A 129 -31.98 41.61 -55.15
N GLU A 130 -32.50 40.41 -54.79
CA GLU A 130 -32.69 39.29 -55.75
C GLU A 130 -33.43 38.05 -55.16
N GLU A 131 -34.05 37.32 -56.09
CA GLU A 131 -34.90 36.11 -56.06
C GLU A 131 -34.27 34.89 -55.33
N ALA A 132 -34.96 33.92 -54.68
CA ALA A 132 -36.25 33.23 -54.84
C ALA A 132 -36.21 31.86 -55.59
N THR A 133 -36.37 30.77 -54.83
CA THR A 133 -36.85 29.40 -55.20
C THR A 133 -37.33 28.75 -53.88
N GLU A 134 -38.60 28.40 -53.67
CA GLU A 134 -39.34 27.25 -54.25
C GLU A 134 -38.71 25.87 -53.96
N GLU A 135 -39.22 25.17 -52.95
CA GLU A 135 -39.60 23.75 -53.08
C GLU A 135 -40.79 23.44 -52.15
N GLU A 136 -41.90 22.90 -52.68
CA GLU A 136 -43.06 22.43 -51.89
C GLU A 136 -42.95 20.93 -51.63
N THR A 137 -43.34 20.47 -50.44
CA THR A 137 -43.79 19.09 -50.23
C THR A 137 -45.08 19.05 -49.41
N THR A 138 -46.14 18.49 -50.00
CA THR A 138 -47.49 18.39 -49.45
C THR A 138 -47.75 17.06 -48.74
N GLU A 139 -48.38 17.09 -47.57
CA GLU A 139 -49.28 16.04 -47.04
C GLU A 139 -50.53 16.76 -46.48
N GLU A 140 -51.70 16.65 -47.10
CA GLU A 140 -52.76 15.65 -46.85
C GLU A 140 -53.34 15.65 -45.41
N GLU A 141 -54.07 16.72 -45.06
CA GLU A 141 -55.10 16.70 -43.99
C GLU A 141 -56.51 16.51 -44.59
N THR A 142 -57.40 15.82 -43.87
CA THR A 142 -58.71 15.37 -44.39
C THR A 142 -59.89 16.19 -43.90
N THR A 143 -60.74 16.66 -44.83
CA THR A 143 -62.01 17.33 -44.52
C THR A 143 -63.07 16.38 -43.93
N GLU A 144 -63.70 16.78 -42.82
CA GLU A 144 -65.11 16.47 -42.54
C GLU A 144 -65.92 17.78 -42.43
N GLU A 145 -67.16 17.79 -42.95
CA GLU A 145 -68.09 18.92 -42.85
C GLU A 145 -69.07 18.71 -41.68
N GLU A 146 -69.24 19.70 -40.81
CA GLU A 146 -70.52 19.94 -40.09
C GLU A 146 -70.96 21.40 -40.27
N THR A 147 -72.24 21.68 -40.03
CA THR A 147 -72.95 22.78 -40.69
C THR A 147 -73.57 23.81 -39.75
N THR A 148 -73.34 25.09 -40.07
CA THR A 148 -74.27 26.24 -39.89
C THR A 148 -74.87 26.52 -38.51
N GLU A 149 -74.68 27.74 -38.00
CA GLU A 149 -75.72 28.79 -38.11
C GLU A 149 -75.07 30.19 -38.04
N ASP A 150 -75.88 31.25 -38.18
CA ASP A 150 -75.46 32.65 -38.46
C ASP A 150 -76.03 33.57 -37.36
N GLU A 151 -75.23 33.86 -36.33
CA GLU A 151 -75.59 34.77 -35.23
C GLU A 151 -74.54 35.87 -35.02
N THR A 152 -74.94 37.09 -35.38
CA THR A 152 -74.45 38.43 -34.98
C THR A 152 -73.19 38.56 -34.11
N GLU A 153 -72.23 39.32 -34.63
CA GLU A 153 -71.16 40.00 -33.88
C GLU A 153 -71.74 40.89 -32.76
N GLU A 154 -71.47 40.52 -31.50
CA GLU A 154 -71.24 41.49 -30.42
C GLU A 154 -69.73 41.53 -30.17
N GLU A 155 -69.14 42.71 -29.95
CA GLU A 155 -67.72 42.83 -29.60
C GLU A 155 -67.49 42.23 -28.20
N THR A 156 -67.03 40.99 -28.16
CA THR A 156 -66.39 40.44 -26.97
C THR A 156 -65.04 41.12 -26.79
N ILE A 157 -64.86 41.79 -25.65
CA ILE A 157 -63.52 42.19 -25.19
C ILE A 157 -62.68 40.92 -25.09
N ASP A 158 -61.48 40.95 -25.66
CA ASP A 158 -60.53 39.84 -25.60
C ASP A 158 -60.07 39.64 -24.14
N THR A 159 -60.47 38.51 -23.55
CA THR A 159 -60.16 38.12 -22.17
C THR A 159 -58.87 37.33 -22.02
N ASP A 160 -58.27 36.94 -23.15
CA ASP A 160 -57.24 35.91 -23.21
C ASP A 160 -55.84 36.55 -23.34
N ALA A 161 -55.75 37.87 -23.19
CA ALA A 161 -54.51 38.62 -23.12
C ALA A 161 -53.74 38.35 -21.81
N GLU A 162 -52.43 38.13 -21.93
CA GLU A 162 -51.53 37.87 -20.81
C GLU A 162 -50.39 38.89 -20.78
N TYR A 163 -49.92 39.23 -19.59
CA TYR A 163 -48.68 39.98 -19.37
C TYR A 163 -47.54 39.00 -19.08
N GLU A 164 -46.44 39.11 -19.81
CA GLU A 164 -45.25 38.27 -19.63
C GLU A 164 -44.10 39.08 -19.03
N CYS A 165 -43.37 38.49 -18.07
CA CYS A 165 -42.12 39.02 -17.55
C CYS A 165 -41.09 37.90 -17.44
N ILE A 166 -40.03 37.98 -18.24
CA ILE A 166 -38.97 36.97 -18.30
C ILE A 166 -37.80 37.44 -17.46
N PHE A 167 -37.43 36.66 -16.45
CA PHE A 167 -36.22 36.83 -15.65
C PHE A 167 -35.14 35.85 -16.13
N VAL A 168 -33.89 36.29 -16.24
CA VAL A 168 -32.76 35.42 -16.62
C VAL A 168 -31.63 35.56 -15.60
N LEU A 169 -31.19 34.41 -15.09
CA LEU A 169 -30.11 34.22 -14.14
C LEU A 169 -28.96 33.46 -14.82
N GLU A 170 -28.04 34.20 -15.42
CA GLU A 170 -26.80 33.68 -16.03
C GLU A 170 -25.80 33.22 -14.97
N PHE A 171 -25.10 32.10 -15.20
CA PHE A 171 -24.04 31.60 -14.31
C PHE A 171 -22.87 30.96 -15.07
N SER A 172 -21.67 31.05 -14.49
CA SER A 172 -20.40 30.61 -15.10
C SER A 172 -19.84 29.29 -14.55
N ASN A 173 -20.54 28.68 -13.58
CA ASN A 173 -20.30 27.38 -12.95
C ASN A 173 -21.31 27.20 -11.80
N ILE A 174 -21.39 25.99 -11.24
CA ILE A 174 -22.28 25.66 -10.11
C ILE A 174 -22.05 26.52 -8.87
N GLU A 175 -20.81 26.91 -8.53
CA GLU A 175 -20.54 27.72 -7.32
C GLU A 175 -20.94 29.19 -7.49
N ASP A 176 -20.76 29.76 -8.69
CA ASP A 176 -21.31 31.06 -9.07
C ASP A 176 -22.85 31.03 -9.05
N TYR A 177 -23.46 29.94 -9.53
CA TYR A 177 -24.90 29.74 -9.48
C TYR A 177 -25.44 29.67 -8.04
N LYS A 178 -24.89 28.79 -7.20
CA LYS A 178 -25.18 28.71 -5.75
C LYS A 178 -25.04 30.08 -5.08
N SER A 179 -23.93 30.79 -5.33
CA SER A 179 -23.67 32.10 -4.73
C SER A 179 -24.72 33.14 -5.13
N LYS A 180 -25.18 33.13 -6.40
CA LYS A 180 -26.25 34.01 -6.88
C LYS A 180 -27.62 33.65 -6.30
N VAL A 181 -27.98 32.37 -6.27
CA VAL A 181 -29.25 31.89 -5.66
C VAL A 181 -29.32 32.30 -4.18
N SER A 182 -28.29 32.01 -3.39
CA SER A 182 -28.25 32.38 -1.97
C SER A 182 -28.21 33.89 -1.75
N ALA A 183 -27.66 34.67 -2.69
CA ALA A 183 -27.69 36.14 -2.63
C ALA A 183 -29.05 36.76 -3.02
N ILE A 184 -29.91 36.02 -3.73
CA ILE A 184 -31.29 36.41 -4.04
C ILE A 184 -32.23 35.98 -2.90
N ILE A 185 -32.15 34.72 -2.47
CA ILE A 185 -33.03 34.13 -1.44
C ILE A 185 -32.66 34.59 -0.02
N GLY A 186 -31.39 34.91 0.22
CA GLY A 186 -30.88 35.33 1.53
C GLY A 186 -30.49 34.19 2.48
N GLU A 187 -30.60 32.94 2.05
CA GLU A 187 -30.21 31.72 2.77
C GLU A 187 -29.44 30.77 1.85
N ASP A 188 -28.54 29.97 2.42
CA ASP A 188 -27.74 29.00 1.66
C ASP A 188 -28.62 27.85 1.11
N ARG A 189 -28.33 27.38 -0.11
CA ARG A 189 -29.07 26.31 -0.80
C ARG A 189 -28.17 25.20 -1.32
N GLU A 190 -28.73 24.00 -1.41
CA GLU A 190 -28.03 22.79 -1.85
C GLU A 190 -28.30 22.59 -3.35
N ILE A 191 -27.23 22.41 -4.11
CA ILE A 191 -27.24 22.04 -5.53
C ILE A 191 -26.16 20.97 -5.68
N GLU A 192 -26.60 19.76 -5.98
CA GLU A 192 -25.80 18.55 -6.16
C GLU A 192 -25.80 18.23 -7.65
N VAL A 193 -24.61 18.04 -8.23
CA VAL A 193 -24.42 17.75 -9.66
C VAL A 193 -23.34 16.69 -9.77
N VAL A 194 -23.68 15.57 -10.42
CA VAL A 194 -22.78 14.46 -10.71
C VAL A 194 -22.86 14.19 -12.21
N LYS A 195 -21.78 14.54 -12.91
CA LYS A 195 -21.49 14.12 -14.27
C LYS A 195 -20.22 13.25 -14.19
N PRO A 196 -20.33 11.93 -14.32
CA PRO A 196 -19.16 11.06 -14.39
C PRO A 196 -18.26 11.43 -15.59
N GLU A 197 -16.94 11.31 -15.42
CA GLU A 197 -15.98 11.55 -16.49
C GLU A 197 -15.65 10.22 -17.19
N GLY A 198 -15.77 10.14 -18.51
CA GLY A 198 -15.44 8.92 -19.27
C GLY A 198 -16.33 8.71 -20.49
N VAL A 199 -16.04 7.66 -21.27
CA VAL A 199 -16.77 7.32 -22.52
C VAL A 199 -17.77 6.16 -22.37
N PHE A 200 -17.80 5.51 -21.20
CA PHE A 200 -18.65 4.35 -20.91
C PHE A 200 -19.94 4.69 -20.13
N VAL A 201 -20.20 5.98 -19.96
CA VAL A 201 -21.32 6.55 -19.21
C VAL A 201 -21.80 7.81 -19.94
N ASP A 202 -23.09 8.11 -19.82
CA ASP A 202 -23.75 9.21 -20.52
C ASP A 202 -24.81 9.88 -19.63
N GLY A 203 -25.14 11.14 -19.93
CA GLY A 203 -26.12 11.92 -19.17
C GLY A 203 -25.58 12.52 -17.86
N ILE A 204 -26.49 12.77 -16.90
CA ILE A 204 -26.21 13.55 -15.68
C ILE A 204 -27.17 13.21 -14.52
N GLU A 205 -26.69 13.38 -13.30
CA GLU A 205 -27.54 13.53 -12.11
C GLU A 205 -27.43 14.97 -11.59
N TYR A 206 -28.57 15.65 -11.42
CA TYR A 206 -28.68 17.04 -10.98
C TYR A 206 -29.85 17.15 -9.98
N GLN A 207 -29.62 17.73 -8.81
CA GLN A 207 -30.67 17.99 -7.82
C GLN A 207 -30.46 19.34 -7.13
N GLU A 208 -31.57 20.06 -6.90
CA GLU A 208 -31.60 21.29 -6.11
C GLU A 208 -32.69 21.25 -5.01
N ASN A 209 -32.49 22.00 -3.93
CA ASN A 209 -33.41 22.03 -2.77
C ASN A 209 -34.33 23.27 -2.71
N PHE A 210 -34.63 23.90 -3.85
CA PHE A 210 -35.44 25.11 -3.95
C PHE A 210 -36.27 25.15 -5.24
N LYS A 211 -37.20 26.11 -5.30
CA LYS A 211 -38.02 26.42 -6.49
C LYS A 211 -37.67 27.78 -7.11
N SER A 212 -38.08 27.99 -8.37
CA SER A 212 -38.12 29.34 -8.96
C SER A 212 -39.05 30.31 -8.23
N GLU A 213 -40.12 29.81 -7.61
CA GLU A 213 -41.00 30.59 -6.71
C GLU A 213 -40.21 31.28 -5.58
N GLU A 214 -39.18 30.61 -5.05
CA GLU A 214 -38.34 31.13 -3.97
C GLU A 214 -37.33 32.16 -4.49
N ILE A 215 -36.80 31.97 -5.71
CA ILE A 215 -35.95 32.96 -6.40
C ILE A 215 -36.73 34.25 -6.72
N LEU A 216 -38.04 34.16 -7.01
CA LEU A 216 -38.90 35.32 -7.28
C LEU A 216 -39.66 35.85 -6.04
N SER A 217 -39.35 35.34 -4.84
CA SER A 217 -39.99 35.76 -3.58
C SER A 217 -39.83 37.25 -3.26
N TRP A 218 -38.70 37.86 -3.61
CA TRP A 218 -38.48 39.31 -3.47
C TRP A 218 -39.50 40.16 -4.25
N LEU A 219 -40.01 39.65 -5.37
CA LEU A 219 -41.01 40.35 -6.18
C LEU A 219 -42.37 40.28 -5.48
N LYS A 220 -42.73 39.11 -4.97
CA LYS A 220 -43.93 38.88 -4.14
C LYS A 220 -43.99 39.86 -2.97
N ASP A 221 -42.89 39.98 -2.23
CA ASP A 221 -42.75 40.93 -1.12
C ASP A 221 -42.87 42.38 -1.61
N ALA A 222 -42.20 42.76 -2.70
CA ALA A 222 -42.24 44.12 -3.23
C ALA A 222 -43.65 44.56 -3.73
N LEU A 223 -44.41 43.65 -4.32
CA LEU A 223 -45.80 43.88 -4.75
C LEU A 223 -46.72 44.15 -3.54
N VAL A 224 -46.47 43.47 -2.42
CA VAL A 224 -47.26 43.58 -1.19
C VAL A 224 -46.82 44.77 -0.32
N GLU A 225 -45.51 45.05 -0.19
CA GLU A 225 -45.00 46.25 0.49
C GLU A 225 -45.35 47.54 -0.26
N GLY A 226 -45.36 47.50 -1.60
CA GLY A 226 -45.86 48.59 -2.44
C GLY A 226 -47.37 48.84 -2.27
N GLY A 227 -48.11 47.86 -1.73
CA GLY A 227 -49.55 47.92 -1.52
C GLY A 227 -50.37 47.62 -2.78
N PHE A 228 -49.75 47.07 -3.82
CA PHE A 228 -50.41 46.72 -5.08
C PHE A 228 -51.16 45.40 -4.99
N VAL A 229 -50.70 44.45 -4.17
CA VAL A 229 -51.44 43.21 -3.87
C VAL A 229 -51.72 43.12 -2.38
N SER A 230 -52.94 42.73 -2.01
CA SER A 230 -53.31 42.58 -0.60
C SER A 230 -52.62 41.38 0.05
N SER A 231 -52.23 41.50 1.32
CA SER A 231 -51.62 40.40 2.08
C SER A 231 -52.57 39.22 2.37
N GLU A 232 -53.86 39.29 1.99
CA GLU A 232 -54.77 38.15 2.02
C GLU A 232 -54.70 37.33 0.71
N ASN A 233 -54.17 37.93 -0.37
CA ASN A 233 -53.97 37.30 -1.69
C ASN A 233 -52.53 36.79 -1.89
N GLU A 234 -51.62 37.06 -0.94
CA GLU A 234 -50.17 36.80 -1.03
C GLU A 234 -49.84 35.37 -1.53
N SER A 235 -50.54 34.35 -1.02
CA SER A 235 -50.35 32.94 -1.38
C SER A 235 -50.95 32.52 -2.73
N TYR A 236 -51.46 33.46 -3.52
CA TYR A 236 -51.99 33.24 -4.87
C TYR A 236 -51.29 34.14 -5.91
N ILE A 237 -50.23 34.85 -5.51
CA ILE A 237 -49.49 35.76 -6.41
C ILE A 237 -48.73 34.97 -7.48
N PHE A 238 -48.02 33.90 -7.10
CA PHE A 238 -47.28 33.03 -8.02
C PHE A 238 -47.53 31.56 -7.69
N GLU A 239 -47.70 30.74 -8.72
CA GLU A 239 -47.67 29.27 -8.66
C GLU A 239 -46.62 28.77 -9.67
N SER A 240 -45.90 27.70 -9.34
CA SER A 240 -44.96 27.07 -10.30
C SER A 240 -45.75 26.21 -11.28
N ASP A 241 -45.52 26.36 -12.58
CA ASP A 241 -46.06 25.47 -13.62
C ASP A 241 -44.92 24.55 -14.09
N THR A 242 -44.69 24.44 -15.39
CA THR A 242 -43.73 23.53 -15.99
C THR A 242 -42.31 23.98 -15.69
N THR A 243 -41.50 23.04 -15.20
CA THR A 243 -40.07 23.21 -14.95
C THR A 243 -39.31 22.24 -15.83
N THR A 244 -38.43 22.77 -16.67
CA THR A 244 -37.59 22.05 -17.62
C THR A 244 -36.14 22.15 -17.16
N PHE A 245 -35.43 21.04 -17.20
CA PHE A 245 -33.96 21.04 -17.13
C PHE A 245 -33.40 20.64 -18.49
N ILE A 246 -32.29 21.24 -18.92
CA ILE A 246 -31.69 21.03 -20.24
C ILE A 246 -30.19 20.85 -20.05
N PHE A 247 -29.64 19.74 -20.53
CA PHE A 247 -28.22 19.42 -20.45
C PHE A 247 -27.74 18.81 -21.78
N ASP A 248 -26.62 19.30 -22.32
CA ASP A 248 -26.11 19.05 -23.69
C ASP A 248 -27.20 18.86 -24.77
N SER A 249 -28.10 19.84 -24.86
CA SER A 249 -29.25 19.84 -25.79
C SER A 249 -30.33 18.76 -25.58
N GLU A 250 -30.25 17.92 -24.55
CA GLU A 250 -31.32 17.00 -24.12
C GLU A 250 -32.27 17.68 -23.13
N GLU A 251 -33.59 17.46 -23.31
CA GLU A 251 -34.66 18.13 -22.57
C GLU A 251 -35.31 17.19 -21.53
N TYR A 252 -35.20 17.56 -20.27
CA TYR A 252 -35.71 16.82 -19.12
C TYR A 252 -37.01 17.46 -18.61
N THR A 253 -38.14 16.90 -19.03
CA THR A 253 -39.48 17.43 -18.75
C THR A 253 -40.18 16.82 -17.53
N ASP A 254 -39.75 15.63 -17.08
CA ASP A 254 -40.36 14.89 -15.95
C ASP A 254 -39.87 15.39 -14.57
N THR A 255 -39.52 16.68 -14.44
CA THR A 255 -39.05 17.28 -13.18
C THR A 255 -40.20 17.77 -12.29
N TYR A 256 -39.92 17.99 -11.01
CA TYR A 256 -40.88 18.57 -10.05
C TYR A 256 -40.64 20.08 -9.90
N GLU A 257 -41.46 20.74 -9.06
CA GLU A 257 -41.28 22.16 -8.68
C GLU A 257 -39.89 22.51 -8.12
N MET A 258 -39.17 21.49 -7.64
CA MET A 258 -37.73 21.48 -7.37
C MET A 258 -37.10 20.53 -8.40
N ILE A 259 -36.05 20.96 -9.10
CA ILE A 259 -35.43 20.12 -10.13
C ILE A 259 -34.71 18.93 -9.49
N SER A 260 -35.02 17.74 -10.00
CA SER A 260 -34.35 16.49 -9.69
C SER A 260 -34.35 15.64 -10.96
N VAL A 261 -33.15 15.45 -11.51
CA VAL A 261 -32.85 14.65 -12.70
C VAL A 261 -31.83 13.60 -12.28
N SER A 262 -32.09 12.34 -12.61
CA SER A 262 -31.21 11.21 -12.34
C SER A 262 -31.25 10.33 -13.58
N ASN A 263 -30.38 10.62 -14.55
CA ASN A 263 -30.33 9.94 -15.84
C ASN A 263 -28.87 9.68 -16.22
N LEU A 264 -28.30 8.61 -15.67
CA LEU A 264 -27.00 8.09 -16.06
C LEU A 264 -27.21 6.81 -16.88
N GLU A 265 -26.91 6.85 -18.19
CA GLU A 265 -26.90 5.66 -19.05
C GLU A 265 -25.48 5.07 -19.12
N TYR A 266 -25.25 3.97 -18.39
CA TYR A 266 -24.04 3.18 -18.55
C TYR A 266 -24.06 2.34 -19.84
N LEU A 267 -22.91 2.22 -20.48
CA LEU A 267 -22.66 1.25 -21.54
C LEU A 267 -22.33 -0.13 -20.94
N ASP A 268 -22.33 -1.19 -21.74
CA ASP A 268 -21.80 -2.48 -21.27
C ASP A 268 -20.29 -2.29 -20.96
N GLY A 269 -19.91 -2.55 -19.72
CA GLY A 269 -18.61 -2.15 -19.19
C GLY A 269 -17.41 -2.88 -19.77
N VAL A 270 -16.30 -2.14 -19.89
CA VAL A 270 -14.99 -2.69 -20.24
C VAL A 270 -14.45 -3.52 -19.09
N ASN A 271 -13.80 -4.64 -19.40
CA ASN A 271 -12.96 -5.36 -18.43
C ASN A 271 -11.48 -5.14 -18.78
N ILE A 272 -10.65 -4.95 -17.77
CA ILE A 272 -9.23 -4.62 -17.93
C ILE A 272 -8.39 -5.76 -17.34
N GLU A 273 -7.45 -6.29 -18.12
CA GLU A 273 -6.43 -7.22 -17.62
C GLU A 273 -5.06 -6.55 -17.63
N ILE A 274 -4.31 -6.70 -16.54
CA ILE A 274 -2.93 -6.24 -16.39
C ILE A 274 -2.02 -7.45 -16.22
N PHE A 275 -0.96 -7.53 -17.03
CA PHE A 275 0.09 -8.55 -16.92
C PHE A 275 1.44 -7.86 -16.71
N THR A 276 2.11 -8.15 -15.60
CA THR A 276 3.45 -7.63 -15.29
C THR A 276 4.48 -8.75 -15.28
N THR A 277 5.61 -8.55 -15.96
CA THR A 277 6.82 -9.37 -15.78
C THR A 277 7.89 -8.45 -15.19
N ALA A 278 8.39 -8.78 -14.00
CA ALA A 278 9.38 -7.97 -13.30
C ALA A 278 10.72 -8.70 -13.24
N TYR A 279 11.80 -7.98 -13.55
CA TYR A 279 13.17 -8.53 -13.52
C TYR A 279 14.03 -7.88 -12.42
N SER A 280 13.74 -6.62 -12.07
CA SER A 280 14.38 -5.88 -10.97
C SER A 280 13.54 -4.66 -10.58
N GLU A 281 13.97 -3.90 -9.57
CA GLU A 281 13.40 -2.61 -9.16
C GLU A 281 13.32 -1.55 -10.28
N ASP A 282 14.03 -1.75 -11.40
CA ASP A 282 14.14 -0.77 -12.49
C ASP A 282 13.98 -1.41 -13.90
N ALA A 283 13.40 -2.62 -13.97
CA ALA A 283 13.17 -3.33 -15.23
C ALA A 283 11.88 -4.17 -15.20
N TYR A 284 10.88 -3.73 -15.97
CA TYR A 284 9.55 -4.32 -16.07
C TYR A 284 9.08 -4.41 -17.52
N ASP A 285 8.44 -5.51 -17.88
CA ASP A 285 7.54 -5.60 -19.05
C ASP A 285 6.09 -5.56 -18.55
N ARG A 286 5.21 -4.85 -19.26
CA ARG A 286 3.81 -4.64 -18.88
C ARG A 286 2.92 -4.75 -20.13
N THR A 287 1.96 -5.66 -20.08
CA THR A 287 0.86 -5.73 -21.05
C THR A 287 -0.44 -5.32 -20.37
N VAL A 288 -1.25 -4.50 -21.04
CA VAL A 288 -2.60 -4.11 -20.61
C VAL A 288 -3.58 -4.51 -21.72
N VAL A 289 -4.72 -5.12 -21.35
CA VAL A 289 -5.75 -5.58 -22.28
C VAL A 289 -7.10 -5.00 -21.92
N PHE A 290 -7.67 -4.15 -22.79
CA PHE A 290 -9.03 -3.65 -22.66
C PHE A 290 -10.00 -4.55 -23.44
N HIS A 291 -10.83 -5.29 -22.72
CA HIS A 291 -11.94 -6.09 -23.27
C HIS A 291 -13.19 -5.23 -23.41
N VAL A 292 -13.32 -4.54 -24.55
CA VAL A 292 -14.44 -3.62 -24.80
C VAL A 292 -15.63 -4.36 -25.42
N PRO A 293 -16.83 -4.36 -24.82
CA PRO A 293 -17.99 -5.03 -25.40
C PRO A 293 -18.38 -4.46 -26.78
N LEU A 294 -18.69 -5.35 -27.72
CA LEU A 294 -19.10 -4.96 -29.07
C LEU A 294 -20.41 -4.18 -29.09
N SER A 295 -21.28 -4.35 -28.09
CA SER A 295 -22.50 -3.57 -27.87
C SER A 295 -22.22 -2.10 -27.55
N SER A 296 -21.19 -1.82 -26.75
CA SER A 296 -20.73 -0.46 -26.44
C SER A 296 -20.10 0.19 -27.67
N LEU A 297 -19.33 -0.57 -28.46
CA LEU A 297 -18.82 -0.13 -29.76
C LEU A 297 -19.90 0.00 -30.84
N GLU A 298 -21.05 -0.68 -30.74
CA GLU A 298 -22.20 -0.42 -31.63
C GLU A 298 -22.87 0.93 -31.32
N LYS A 299 -22.73 1.46 -30.09
CA LYS A 299 -23.19 2.81 -29.68
C LYS A 299 -22.14 3.90 -30.00
N LYS A 300 -20.96 3.87 -29.35
CA LYS A 300 -19.98 4.99 -29.32
C LYS A 300 -18.59 4.60 -29.88
N LYS A 301 -18.53 3.98 -31.06
CA LYS A 301 -17.26 3.42 -31.61
C LYS A 301 -16.12 4.43 -31.65
N GLU A 302 -16.31 5.56 -32.33
CA GLU A 302 -15.21 6.47 -32.65
C GLU A 302 -14.69 7.18 -31.38
N GLU A 303 -15.58 7.49 -30.44
CA GLU A 303 -15.23 8.00 -29.10
C GLU A 303 -14.43 6.98 -28.29
N ILE A 304 -14.96 5.76 -28.07
CA ILE A 304 -14.31 4.73 -27.23
C ILE A 304 -12.94 4.34 -27.78
N THR A 305 -12.80 4.16 -29.11
CA THR A 305 -11.50 3.83 -29.69
C THR A 305 -10.52 5.00 -29.64
N SER A 306 -10.98 6.25 -29.80
CA SER A 306 -10.09 7.42 -29.71
C SER A 306 -9.60 7.66 -28.29
N PHE A 307 -10.48 7.47 -27.29
CA PHE A 307 -10.15 7.59 -25.87
C PHE A 307 -9.06 6.59 -25.48
N ILE A 308 -9.28 5.29 -25.72
CA ILE A 308 -8.30 4.24 -25.43
C ILE A 308 -6.99 4.47 -26.20
N GLU A 309 -7.04 4.92 -27.46
CA GLU A 309 -5.82 5.20 -28.26
C GLU A 309 -5.08 6.49 -27.85
N GLU A 310 -5.72 7.45 -27.18
CA GLU A 310 -5.07 8.66 -26.65
C GLU A 310 -4.23 8.37 -25.39
N GLY A 311 -4.63 7.38 -24.59
CA GLY A 311 -3.86 6.92 -23.42
C GLY A 311 -2.61 6.08 -23.74
N ILE A 312 -2.40 5.64 -24.98
CA ILE A 312 -1.33 4.70 -25.33
C ILE A 312 0.06 5.39 -25.34
N PRO A 313 1.05 4.91 -24.55
CA PRO A 313 2.38 5.48 -24.52
C PRO A 313 3.10 5.42 -25.88
N SER A 314 3.80 6.48 -26.26
CA SER A 314 4.34 6.66 -27.61
C SER A 314 5.44 5.66 -28.04
N ASP A 315 6.02 4.93 -27.08
CA ASP A 315 6.99 3.84 -27.28
C ASP A 315 6.42 2.43 -27.05
N ALA A 316 5.12 2.31 -26.72
CA ALA A 316 4.39 1.03 -26.67
C ALA A 316 4.06 0.49 -28.07
N THR A 317 3.73 -0.81 -28.15
CA THR A 317 3.06 -1.40 -29.31
C THR A 317 1.65 -1.82 -28.95
N PHE A 318 0.68 -1.66 -29.85
CA PHE A 318 -0.71 -2.06 -29.59
C PHE A 318 -1.40 -2.69 -30.80
N SER A 319 -2.46 -3.44 -30.54
CA SER A 319 -3.32 -4.03 -31.57
C SER A 319 -4.75 -4.27 -31.09
N TRP A 320 -5.70 -4.10 -32.01
CA TRP A 320 -7.11 -4.48 -31.83
C TRP A 320 -7.40 -5.83 -32.48
N GLU A 321 -7.99 -6.77 -31.74
CA GLU A 321 -8.55 -8.04 -32.27
C GLU A 321 -9.99 -8.27 -31.77
N ASP A 322 -10.85 -8.89 -32.58
CA ASP A 322 -12.23 -9.25 -32.18
C ASP A 322 -12.26 -10.66 -31.56
N ASP A 323 -12.72 -10.81 -30.30
CA ASP A 323 -13.07 -12.13 -29.73
C ASP A 323 -14.51 -12.21 -29.24
N ASN A 324 -15.26 -13.16 -29.80
CA ASN A 324 -16.64 -13.54 -29.46
C ASN A 324 -17.66 -12.38 -29.34
N ASN A 325 -17.64 -11.66 -28.21
CA ASN A 325 -18.54 -10.56 -27.85
C ASN A 325 -17.81 -9.22 -27.62
N ASN A 326 -16.48 -9.20 -27.64
CA ASN A 326 -15.62 -8.06 -27.31
C ASN A 326 -14.70 -7.70 -28.49
N ALA A 327 -14.23 -6.46 -28.51
CA ALA A 327 -12.98 -6.10 -29.18
C ALA A 327 -11.91 -5.88 -28.10
N MET A 328 -10.78 -6.57 -28.24
CA MET A 328 -9.64 -6.51 -27.32
C MET A 328 -8.63 -5.50 -27.85
N CYS A 329 -8.32 -4.46 -27.09
CA CYS A 329 -7.13 -3.63 -27.32
C CYS A 329 -6.00 -4.11 -26.40
N THR A 330 -5.00 -4.77 -26.97
CA THR A 330 -3.78 -5.18 -26.26
C THR A 330 -2.71 -4.13 -26.46
N ILE A 331 -2.09 -3.67 -25.37
CA ILE A 331 -0.99 -2.71 -25.33
C ILE A 331 0.20 -3.39 -24.65
N ASP A 332 1.30 -3.58 -25.37
CA ASP A 332 2.53 -4.23 -24.91
C ASP A 332 3.66 -3.19 -24.74
N MET A 333 4.36 -3.27 -23.61
CA MET A 333 5.50 -2.41 -23.27
C MET A 333 6.65 -3.24 -22.69
N GLU A 334 7.85 -3.11 -23.28
CA GLU A 334 9.06 -3.84 -22.87
C GLU A 334 10.10 -2.90 -22.23
N GLY A 335 10.82 -3.36 -21.21
CA GLY A 335 12.01 -2.71 -20.65
C GLY A 335 11.76 -1.34 -20.00
N LEU A 336 10.66 -1.20 -19.25
CA LEU A 336 10.31 0.00 -18.51
C LEU A 336 11.09 0.08 -17.18
N THR A 337 11.57 1.28 -16.85
CA THR A 337 11.97 1.68 -15.48
C THR A 337 10.73 2.03 -14.67
N ILE A 338 10.82 2.08 -13.34
CA ILE A 338 9.64 2.36 -12.48
C ILE A 338 8.98 3.70 -12.83
N ASP A 339 9.78 4.77 -13.04
CA ASP A 339 9.33 6.09 -13.51
C ASP A 339 8.58 6.06 -14.85
N LYS A 340 8.92 5.11 -15.74
CA LYS A 340 8.25 4.94 -17.05
C LYS A 340 6.95 4.16 -16.90
N LEU A 341 6.92 3.19 -15.99
CA LEU A 341 5.73 2.39 -15.70
C LEU A 341 4.65 3.25 -15.04
N ASP A 342 5.01 4.10 -14.06
CA ASP A 342 4.15 5.14 -13.48
C ASP A 342 3.53 6.05 -14.55
N ALA A 343 4.38 6.68 -15.37
CA ALA A 343 3.93 7.58 -16.44
C ALA A 343 3.10 6.87 -17.54
N ALA A 344 3.36 5.58 -17.79
CA ALA A 344 2.58 4.78 -18.73
C ALA A 344 1.19 4.45 -18.18
N MET A 345 1.09 4.02 -16.92
CA MET A 345 -0.22 3.68 -16.34
C MET A 345 -1.10 4.91 -16.11
N LYS A 346 -0.52 6.07 -15.75
CA LYS A 346 -1.23 7.36 -15.72
C LYS A 346 -1.85 7.73 -17.07
N ALA A 347 -1.09 7.56 -18.16
CA ALA A 347 -1.60 7.81 -19.51
C ALA A 347 -2.71 6.80 -19.89
N ILE A 348 -2.49 5.52 -19.65
CA ILE A 348 -3.44 4.43 -19.98
C ILE A 348 -4.75 4.54 -19.21
N PHE A 349 -4.71 4.99 -17.95
CA PHE A 349 -5.90 5.20 -17.11
C PHE A 349 -6.47 6.62 -17.18
N HIS A 350 -5.84 7.54 -17.92
CA HIS A 350 -6.20 8.96 -18.03
C HIS A 350 -6.19 9.77 -16.72
N SER A 351 -5.72 9.19 -15.61
CA SER A 351 -5.72 9.78 -14.25
C SER A 351 -4.28 10.05 -13.75
N ASP A 352 -4.07 11.21 -13.14
CA ASP A 352 -2.83 11.57 -12.43
C ASP A 352 -2.72 10.90 -11.03
N GLU A 353 -3.82 10.35 -10.49
CA GLU A 353 -3.89 9.67 -9.18
C GLU A 353 -3.48 8.19 -9.25
N SER A 354 -3.67 7.53 -10.41
CA SER A 354 -2.95 6.29 -10.72
C SER A 354 -1.45 6.51 -10.52
N SER A 355 -0.73 5.66 -9.79
CA SER A 355 0.69 5.90 -9.51
C SER A 355 1.48 4.65 -9.17
N ILE A 356 2.79 4.63 -9.47
CA ILE A 356 3.66 3.49 -9.20
C ILE A 356 4.99 3.97 -8.60
N THR A 357 5.33 3.46 -7.41
CA THR A 357 6.52 3.91 -6.65
C THR A 357 7.22 2.74 -5.97
N ILE A 358 8.55 2.79 -5.85
CA ILE A 358 9.31 1.81 -5.04
C ILE A 358 8.96 1.98 -3.55
N SER A 359 8.78 0.86 -2.86
CA SER A 359 8.41 0.77 -1.45
C SER A 359 9.48 0.00 -0.66
N GLU A 360 9.51 0.14 0.66
CA GLU A 360 10.42 -0.63 1.51
C GLU A 360 9.94 -2.10 1.58
N PHE A 361 10.83 -3.06 1.35
CA PHE A 361 10.52 -4.49 1.50
C PHE A 361 10.52 -4.87 2.99
N ASN A 362 9.49 -5.57 3.47
CA ASN A 362 9.22 -5.72 4.92
C ASN A 362 10.17 -6.66 5.68
N ASP A 363 10.63 -7.74 5.04
CA ASP A 363 11.43 -8.80 5.68
C ASP A 363 12.94 -8.66 5.38
N GLU A 364 13.81 -9.33 6.17
CA GLU A 364 15.23 -9.48 5.84
C GLU A 364 15.43 -10.68 4.88
N PRO A 365 15.72 -10.47 3.58
CA PRO A 365 15.93 -11.57 2.63
C PRO A 365 17.21 -12.36 2.95
N GLY A 366 17.27 -13.64 2.54
CA GLY A 366 18.48 -14.44 2.62
C GLY A 366 19.59 -13.86 1.74
N MET A 367 20.86 -14.11 2.06
CA MET A 367 21.99 -13.46 1.36
C MET A 367 22.06 -13.78 -0.15
N LEU A 368 21.38 -14.84 -0.61
CA LEU A 368 21.26 -15.16 -2.04
C LEU A 368 20.01 -14.58 -2.71
N ASP A 369 18.99 -14.16 -1.96
CA ASP A 369 17.69 -13.76 -2.50
C ASP A 369 17.71 -12.30 -3.00
N THR A 370 16.98 -11.99 -4.07
CA THR A 370 16.83 -10.62 -4.61
C THR A 370 15.41 -10.15 -4.34
N SER A 371 15.23 -9.23 -3.39
CA SER A 371 13.89 -8.77 -2.98
C SER A 371 13.72 -7.28 -3.16
N PHE A 372 12.56 -6.86 -3.66
CA PHE A 372 12.16 -5.47 -3.83
C PHE A 372 10.64 -5.33 -3.72
N ALA A 373 10.16 -4.12 -3.43
CA ALA A 373 8.74 -3.85 -3.30
C ALA A 373 8.36 -2.61 -4.10
N TYR A 374 7.11 -2.55 -4.56
CA TYR A 374 6.51 -1.34 -5.11
C TYR A 374 5.09 -1.17 -4.59
N LYS A 375 4.60 0.07 -4.59
CA LYS A 375 3.21 0.42 -4.36
C LYS A 375 2.62 0.93 -5.67
N GLU A 376 1.54 0.30 -6.12
CA GLU A 376 0.80 0.64 -7.33
C GLU A 376 -0.65 1.02 -6.95
N THR A 377 -0.99 2.30 -7.15
CA THR A 377 -2.36 2.81 -7.13
C THR A 377 -2.91 2.70 -8.54
N ILE A 378 -4.06 2.04 -8.67
CA ILE A 378 -4.83 1.93 -9.90
C ILE A 378 -6.12 2.73 -9.69
N ASP A 379 -6.34 3.71 -10.56
CA ASP A 379 -7.56 4.51 -10.64
C ASP A 379 -8.23 4.21 -11.99
N THR A 380 -9.50 3.83 -11.94
CA THR A 380 -10.31 3.46 -13.11
C THR A 380 -11.55 4.34 -13.28
N SER A 381 -11.64 5.46 -12.55
CA SER A 381 -12.77 6.40 -12.55
C SER A 381 -13.17 6.90 -13.95
N HIS A 382 -12.23 6.99 -14.89
CA HIS A 382 -12.51 7.36 -16.29
C HIS A 382 -13.05 6.21 -17.18
N PHE A 383 -13.14 4.99 -16.63
CA PHE A 383 -13.65 3.76 -17.28
C PHE A 383 -14.90 3.19 -16.59
N SER A 384 -15.34 3.83 -15.50
CA SER A 384 -16.53 3.50 -14.71
C SER A 384 -17.76 3.21 -15.57
N SER A 385 -18.38 2.06 -15.34
CA SER A 385 -19.37 1.49 -16.27
C SER A 385 -20.49 0.70 -15.60
N ASN A 386 -20.81 1.04 -14.34
CA ASN A 386 -21.97 0.53 -13.62
C ASN A 386 -22.43 1.50 -12.51
N ASP A 387 -23.60 1.21 -11.92
CA ASP A 387 -24.25 1.98 -10.84
C ASP A 387 -23.40 2.26 -9.59
N TYR A 388 -22.23 1.63 -9.42
CA TYR A 388 -21.29 1.84 -8.31
C TYR A 388 -20.07 2.69 -8.67
N GLY A 389 -19.88 3.02 -9.95
CA GLY A 389 -18.67 3.70 -10.44
C GLY A 389 -17.47 2.76 -10.66
N GLU A 390 -17.63 1.45 -10.49
CA GLU A 390 -16.50 0.50 -10.53
C GLU A 390 -16.18 0.00 -11.96
N THR A 391 -14.93 -0.35 -12.22
CA THR A 391 -14.47 -1.06 -13.43
C THR A 391 -13.95 -2.47 -13.07
N PRO A 392 -14.41 -3.55 -13.73
CA PRO A 392 -13.89 -4.90 -13.52
C PRO A 392 -12.43 -5.05 -14.01
N ILE A 393 -11.52 -5.37 -13.10
CA ILE A 393 -10.08 -5.50 -13.37
C ILE A 393 -9.54 -6.86 -12.88
N ALA A 394 -8.56 -7.40 -13.61
CA ALA A 394 -7.77 -8.56 -13.21
C ALA A 394 -6.27 -8.22 -13.31
N TYR A 395 -5.49 -8.52 -12.26
CA TYR A 395 -4.06 -8.23 -12.22
C TYR A 395 -3.24 -9.51 -12.04
N TYR A 396 -2.27 -9.69 -12.94
CA TYR A 396 -1.41 -10.86 -13.03
C TYR A 396 0.08 -10.47 -12.98
N ILE A 397 0.90 -11.26 -12.29
CA ILE A 397 2.37 -11.13 -12.24
C ILE A 397 2.98 -12.44 -12.71
N SER A 398 4.00 -12.40 -13.58
CA SER A 398 4.64 -13.62 -14.05
C SER A 398 5.27 -14.41 -12.90
N ASN A 399 5.20 -15.74 -12.98
CA ASN A 399 5.77 -16.63 -11.96
C ASN A 399 7.30 -16.81 -12.08
N ASN A 400 7.99 -15.87 -12.74
CA ASN A 400 9.45 -15.78 -12.76
C ASN A 400 10.03 -15.28 -11.42
N VAL A 401 9.19 -14.73 -10.53
CA VAL A 401 9.53 -14.29 -9.18
C VAL A 401 8.48 -14.74 -8.16
N ASP A 402 8.93 -15.07 -6.95
CA ASP A 402 8.05 -15.28 -5.80
C ASP A 402 7.32 -13.96 -5.51
N THR A 403 5.99 -14.01 -5.33
CA THR A 403 5.12 -12.82 -5.29
C THR A 403 4.21 -12.87 -4.06
N SER A 404 4.26 -11.80 -3.25
CA SER A 404 3.26 -11.51 -2.22
C SER A 404 2.64 -10.13 -2.45
N ALA A 405 1.38 -9.95 -2.05
CA ALA A 405 0.64 -8.71 -2.27
C ALA A 405 -0.20 -8.34 -1.04
N SER A 406 -0.44 -7.05 -0.86
CA SER A 406 -1.39 -6.52 0.14
C SER A 406 -2.09 -5.27 -0.39
N GLU A 407 -3.35 -5.10 -0.05
CA GLU A 407 -4.12 -3.88 -0.26
C GLU A 407 -3.81 -2.86 0.85
N VAL A 408 -3.71 -1.58 0.51
CA VAL A 408 -3.52 -0.47 1.44
C VAL A 408 -4.88 0.15 1.78
N LEU A 409 -5.45 -0.23 2.93
CA LEU A 409 -6.80 0.18 3.34
C LEU A 409 -6.89 1.59 3.95
N GLU A 410 -5.81 2.05 4.59
CA GLU A 410 -5.74 3.32 5.30
C GLU A 410 -4.26 3.73 5.42
N THR A 411 -3.96 5.03 5.39
CA THR A 411 -2.62 5.56 5.72
C THR A 411 -2.79 6.60 6.83
N TYR A 412 -2.04 6.46 7.92
CA TYR A 412 -2.15 7.31 9.11
C TYR A 412 -1.31 8.59 9.00
N ASP A 413 -1.62 9.60 9.84
CA ASP A 413 -0.94 10.91 9.90
C ASP A 413 0.59 10.83 10.07
N ASP A 414 1.12 9.71 10.58
CA ASP A 414 2.54 9.44 10.79
C ASP A 414 3.20 8.60 9.69
N GLY A 415 2.41 8.11 8.72
CA GLY A 415 2.87 7.31 7.59
C GLY A 415 2.79 5.79 7.78
N GLU A 416 2.24 5.27 8.89
CA GLU A 416 1.93 3.84 8.97
C GLU A 416 0.77 3.46 8.04
N GLU A 417 0.90 2.35 7.31
CA GLU A 417 -0.11 1.82 6.38
C GLU A 417 -0.88 0.63 6.98
N ASN A 418 -2.20 0.61 6.82
CA ASN A 418 -3.06 -0.50 7.22
C ASN A 418 -3.16 -1.51 6.07
N LEU A 419 -2.38 -2.59 6.13
CA LEU A 419 -2.25 -3.58 5.06
C LEU A 419 -3.19 -4.78 5.24
N SER A 420 -3.92 -5.12 4.18
CA SER A 420 -4.75 -6.33 4.08
C SER A 420 -4.09 -7.34 3.15
N SER A 421 -3.68 -8.50 3.68
CA SER A 421 -2.93 -9.51 2.92
C SER A 421 -3.77 -10.16 1.82
N ILE A 422 -3.33 -10.03 0.57
CA ILE A 422 -3.96 -10.63 -0.60
C ILE A 422 -3.43 -12.06 -0.78
N SER A 423 -4.30 -12.99 -1.20
CA SER A 423 -3.93 -14.39 -1.44
C SER A 423 -3.58 -14.62 -2.90
N VAL A 424 -2.30 -14.51 -3.24
CA VAL A 424 -1.75 -14.75 -4.58
C VAL A 424 -1.77 -16.25 -4.93
N TYR A 425 -2.16 -16.60 -6.15
CA TYR A 425 -2.25 -17.99 -6.64
C TYR A 425 -1.74 -18.15 -8.07
N GLU A 426 -1.21 -19.32 -8.45
CA GLU A 426 -0.95 -19.66 -9.85
C GLU A 426 -2.26 -19.61 -10.67
N SER A 427 -2.28 -18.88 -11.79
CA SER A 427 -3.47 -18.66 -12.60
C SER A 427 -3.93 -19.94 -13.32
N TYR A 428 -5.24 -20.16 -13.36
CA TYR A 428 -5.84 -21.29 -14.08
C TYR A 428 -5.98 -21.06 -15.58
N ASP A 429 -6.04 -19.80 -16.00
CA ASP A 429 -6.30 -19.41 -17.39
C ASP A 429 -5.02 -18.91 -18.10
N TYR A 430 -4.02 -18.44 -17.34
CA TYR A 430 -2.75 -17.90 -17.87
C TYR A 430 -1.52 -18.66 -17.34
N GLU A 431 -1.08 -19.70 -18.06
CA GLU A 431 0.13 -20.48 -17.77
C GLU A 431 1.37 -19.58 -17.74
N GLY A 432 2.12 -19.57 -16.62
CA GLY A 432 3.28 -18.69 -16.41
C GLY A 432 2.97 -17.41 -15.61
N TYR A 433 1.74 -17.24 -15.12
CA TYR A 433 1.34 -16.10 -14.31
C TYR A 433 0.69 -16.51 -12.98
N ASN A 434 0.88 -15.68 -11.97
CA ASN A 434 0.13 -15.65 -10.73
C ASN A 434 -1.00 -14.62 -10.83
N GLU A 435 -2.20 -15.00 -10.41
CA GLU A 435 -3.33 -14.11 -10.13
C GLU A 435 -3.07 -13.38 -8.81
N VAL A 436 -3.08 -12.04 -8.85
CA VAL A 436 -2.96 -11.19 -7.66
C VAL A 436 -4.34 -10.86 -7.12
N PHE A 437 -5.19 -10.23 -7.94
CA PHE A 437 -6.59 -9.94 -7.61
C PHE A 437 -7.46 -9.88 -8.87
N ILE A 438 -8.76 -10.17 -8.71
CA ILE A 438 -9.79 -10.00 -9.74
C ILE A 438 -11.04 -9.43 -9.07
N GLU A 439 -11.22 -8.12 -9.15
CA GLU A 439 -12.30 -7.40 -8.46
C GLU A 439 -12.89 -6.30 -9.36
N SER A 440 -13.86 -5.55 -8.85
CA SER A 440 -14.34 -4.32 -9.48
C SER A 440 -13.97 -3.18 -8.54
N ILE A 441 -13.24 -2.19 -9.05
CA ILE A 441 -12.70 -1.08 -8.26
C ILE A 441 -13.09 0.24 -8.92
N ASP A 442 -13.26 1.30 -8.14
CA ASP A 442 -13.15 2.67 -8.65
C ASP A 442 -11.65 3.03 -8.66
N GLN A 443 -11.09 3.20 -7.47
CA GLN A 443 -9.65 3.29 -7.19
C GLN A 443 -9.24 2.28 -6.12
N ALA A 444 -8.04 1.68 -6.24
CA ALA A 444 -7.44 0.82 -5.22
C ALA A 444 -5.90 0.95 -5.20
N THR A 445 -5.27 0.69 -4.05
CA THR A 445 -3.81 0.78 -3.89
C THR A 445 -3.23 -0.51 -3.32
N PHE A 446 -2.20 -1.03 -3.98
CA PHE A 446 -1.59 -2.32 -3.65
C PHE A 446 -0.10 -2.18 -3.37
N LYS A 447 0.38 -2.78 -2.28
CA LYS A 447 1.80 -3.08 -2.09
C LYS A 447 2.09 -4.46 -2.68
N ILE A 448 3.00 -4.52 -3.64
CA ILE A 448 3.52 -5.74 -4.24
C ILE A 448 4.95 -5.96 -3.74
N GLU A 449 5.23 -7.15 -3.24
CA GLU A 449 6.53 -7.58 -2.70
C GLU A 449 7.01 -8.78 -3.52
N LEU A 450 8.17 -8.63 -4.19
CA LEU A 450 8.72 -9.60 -5.13
C LEU A 450 10.06 -10.14 -4.64
N THR A 451 10.32 -11.43 -4.84
CA THR A 451 11.58 -12.08 -4.46
C THR A 451 12.06 -13.09 -5.51
N SER A 452 13.34 -13.03 -5.86
CA SER A 452 14.03 -14.04 -6.67
C SER A 452 14.96 -14.87 -5.77
N SER A 453 14.53 -16.07 -5.42
CA SER A 453 15.22 -16.97 -4.48
C SER A 453 16.28 -17.84 -5.17
N TYR A 454 17.58 -17.64 -4.89
CA TYR A 454 18.67 -18.40 -5.52
C TYR A 454 19.22 -19.52 -4.63
N THR A 455 18.41 -20.56 -4.44
CA THR A 455 18.76 -21.74 -3.63
C THR A 455 19.60 -22.76 -4.43
N PRO A 456 20.73 -23.28 -3.90
CA PRO A 456 21.49 -24.37 -4.53
C PRO A 456 20.86 -25.74 -4.24
N ASP A 457 20.74 -26.61 -5.24
CA ASP A 457 20.22 -27.98 -5.11
C ASP A 457 20.97 -28.85 -4.09
N SER A 458 22.24 -28.53 -3.81
CA SER A 458 23.03 -29.20 -2.76
C SER A 458 24.27 -28.41 -2.34
N ILE A 459 24.79 -28.69 -1.15
CA ILE A 459 26.02 -28.11 -0.62
C ILE A 459 27.03 -29.20 -0.23
N ASP A 460 28.21 -29.21 -0.85
CA ASP A 460 29.31 -30.11 -0.49
C ASP A 460 30.36 -29.36 0.34
N VAL A 461 30.67 -29.84 1.55
CA VAL A 461 31.66 -29.22 2.47
C VAL A 461 32.81 -30.18 2.72
N LEU A 462 34.04 -29.74 2.49
CA LEU A 462 35.27 -30.54 2.68
C LEU A 462 36.26 -29.85 3.62
N THR A 463 36.21 -30.23 4.89
CA THR A 463 37.10 -29.74 5.96
C THR A 463 38.34 -30.61 6.10
N LYS A 464 39.53 -30.02 5.95
CA LYS A 464 40.84 -30.69 6.04
C LYS A 464 41.68 -30.15 7.18
N ILE A 465 41.87 -30.96 8.23
CA ILE A 465 42.66 -30.55 9.40
C ILE A 465 44.16 -30.69 9.12
N LYS A 466 44.77 -29.60 8.63
CA LYS A 466 46.20 -29.53 8.30
C LYS A 466 47.15 -29.50 9.51
N GLY A 467 46.67 -29.24 10.74
CA GLY A 467 47.54 -29.06 11.91
C GLY A 467 46.93 -29.30 13.29
N LYS A 468 47.48 -28.64 14.32
CA LYS A 468 46.86 -28.49 15.66
C LYS A 468 45.77 -27.40 15.65
N ASP A 469 45.91 -26.48 14.70
CA ASP A 469 45.43 -25.11 14.75
C ASP A 469 45.48 -24.52 13.33
N LYS A 470 45.28 -25.38 12.34
CA LYS A 470 45.31 -25.06 10.91
C LYS A 470 44.34 -25.97 10.18
N ILE A 471 43.60 -25.36 9.27
CA ILE A 471 42.48 -25.91 8.54
C ILE A 471 42.55 -25.40 7.11
N GLU A 472 42.02 -26.20 6.20
CA GLU A 472 41.61 -25.80 4.87
C GLU A 472 40.17 -26.31 4.70
N ARG A 473 39.23 -25.45 4.34
CA ARG A 473 37.85 -25.82 4.01
C ARG A 473 37.59 -25.50 2.53
N TYR A 474 36.77 -26.33 1.91
CA TYR A 474 36.08 -26.02 0.66
C TYR A 474 34.59 -26.11 0.96
N VAL A 475 33.81 -25.16 0.49
CA VAL A 475 32.33 -25.21 0.41
C VAL A 475 31.99 -25.07 -1.05
N GLU A 476 31.23 -26.01 -1.60
CA GLU A 476 30.77 -26.02 -2.98
C GLU A 476 29.25 -25.90 -2.97
N LEU A 477 28.73 -24.74 -3.37
CA LEU A 477 27.30 -24.51 -3.61
C LEU A 477 27.01 -24.99 -5.05
N ILE A 478 26.15 -25.99 -5.19
CA ILE A 478 25.91 -26.68 -6.46
C ILE A 478 24.48 -26.42 -6.90
N PHE A 479 24.34 -25.56 -7.91
CA PHE A 479 23.10 -25.33 -8.64
C PHE A 479 23.08 -26.30 -9.83
N SER A 480 22.09 -27.18 -9.90
CA SER A 480 21.93 -28.22 -10.93
C SER A 480 20.89 -27.87 -12.00
N GLN A 481 20.18 -26.75 -11.83
CA GLN A 481 19.36 -26.13 -12.86
C GLN A 481 20.17 -25.24 -13.80
N GLU A 482 19.73 -25.13 -15.07
CA GLU A 482 20.33 -24.25 -16.08
C GLU A 482 20.00 -22.78 -15.78
N LEU A 483 20.76 -22.19 -14.84
CA LEU A 483 20.74 -20.74 -14.60
C LEU A 483 21.18 -19.99 -15.86
N ASP A 484 20.64 -18.78 -16.08
CA ASP A 484 21.09 -17.93 -17.18
C ASP A 484 22.36 -17.12 -16.81
N GLU A 485 22.79 -16.16 -17.64
CA GLU A 485 23.99 -15.37 -17.33
C GLU A 485 23.72 -14.19 -16.38
N GLU A 486 22.47 -13.75 -16.21
CA GLU A 486 22.07 -12.69 -15.29
C GLU A 486 22.03 -13.23 -13.85
N ASP A 487 21.36 -14.37 -13.64
CA ASP A 487 21.35 -15.13 -12.38
C ASP A 487 22.77 -15.42 -11.88
N LYS A 488 23.62 -15.97 -12.75
CA LYS A 488 25.01 -16.29 -12.43
C LYS A 488 25.78 -15.05 -12.01
N ASN A 489 25.55 -13.90 -12.65
CA ASN A 489 26.19 -12.63 -12.29
C ASN A 489 25.63 -12.06 -10.98
N SER A 490 24.33 -12.20 -10.69
CA SER A 490 23.71 -11.82 -9.43
C SER A 490 24.29 -12.61 -8.25
N ILE A 491 24.22 -13.95 -8.31
CA ILE A 491 24.82 -14.87 -7.34
C ILE A 491 26.32 -14.58 -7.17
N LYS A 492 27.04 -14.35 -8.28
CA LYS A 492 28.46 -14.02 -8.25
C LYS A 492 28.70 -12.71 -7.49
N SER A 493 27.96 -11.65 -7.82
CA SER A 493 28.15 -10.31 -7.24
C SER A 493 27.90 -10.33 -5.72
N LYS A 494 26.84 -11.00 -5.27
CA LYS A 494 26.53 -11.17 -3.84
C LYS A 494 27.68 -11.87 -3.11
N ILE A 495 28.12 -13.04 -3.59
CA ILE A 495 29.19 -13.82 -2.96
C ILE A 495 30.57 -13.13 -3.05
N ASP A 496 30.90 -12.46 -4.17
CA ASP A 496 32.13 -11.63 -4.29
C ASP A 496 32.14 -10.50 -3.25
N SER A 497 30.99 -9.89 -2.97
CA SER A 497 30.88 -8.73 -2.06
C SER A 497 31.08 -9.09 -0.58
N SER A 498 30.72 -10.32 -0.19
CA SER A 498 30.84 -10.86 1.17
C SER A 498 32.19 -11.54 1.46
N ALA A 499 33.11 -11.60 0.49
CA ALA A 499 34.33 -12.42 0.60
C ALA A 499 35.57 -11.70 1.14
N GLY A 500 35.93 -12.01 2.39
CA GLY A 500 37.12 -11.48 3.08
C GLY A 500 38.47 -12.10 2.68
N GLU A 501 39.55 -11.57 3.27
CA GLU A 501 40.96 -11.86 2.90
C GLU A 501 41.36 -13.35 2.95
N TYR A 502 40.65 -14.19 3.72
CA TYR A 502 40.97 -15.62 3.89
C TYR A 502 40.20 -16.56 2.95
N ALA A 503 39.38 -16.03 2.04
CA ALA A 503 38.63 -16.79 1.04
C ALA A 503 39.23 -16.66 -0.38
N GLU A 504 39.23 -17.77 -1.12
CA GLU A 504 39.55 -17.86 -2.54
C GLU A 504 38.32 -18.43 -3.25
N LEU A 505 37.67 -17.62 -4.08
CA LEU A 505 36.44 -17.96 -4.80
C LEU A 505 36.76 -18.49 -6.20
N THR A 506 36.10 -19.57 -6.62
CA THR A 506 36.04 -20.01 -8.03
C THR A 506 34.61 -20.32 -8.45
N TYR A 507 34.32 -20.03 -9.71
CA TYR A 507 33.01 -20.16 -10.34
C TYR A 507 33.20 -21.01 -11.60
N GLU A 508 32.58 -22.19 -11.65
CA GLU A 508 32.75 -23.14 -12.76
C GLU A 508 31.38 -23.68 -13.23
N THR A 509 31.32 -24.14 -14.48
CA THR A 509 30.11 -24.73 -15.07
C THR A 509 30.46 -26.12 -15.61
N GLU A 510 29.97 -27.17 -14.95
CA GLU A 510 30.28 -28.57 -15.27
C GLU A 510 29.05 -29.27 -15.89
N GLY A 511 28.87 -29.06 -17.20
CA GLY A 511 27.68 -29.52 -17.91
C GLY A 511 26.55 -28.52 -17.70
N ASP A 512 25.46 -28.99 -17.09
CA ASP A 512 24.27 -28.17 -16.80
C ASP A 512 24.38 -27.49 -15.41
N ASN A 513 25.32 -27.96 -14.56
CA ASN A 513 25.54 -27.46 -13.20
C ASN A 513 26.40 -26.18 -13.16
N TYR A 514 25.97 -25.17 -12.39
CA TYR A 514 26.79 -24.04 -11.93
C TYR A 514 27.31 -24.30 -10.51
N ILE A 515 28.62 -24.17 -10.31
CA ILE A 515 29.28 -24.51 -9.04
C ILE A 515 30.05 -23.29 -8.54
N VAL A 516 29.73 -22.86 -7.31
CA VAL A 516 30.47 -21.82 -6.58
C VAL A 516 31.31 -22.48 -5.49
N THR A 517 32.63 -22.47 -5.66
CA THR A 517 33.57 -23.00 -4.67
C THR A 517 34.14 -21.86 -3.83
N ILE A 518 33.86 -21.90 -2.52
CA ILE A 518 34.47 -21.04 -1.50
C ILE A 518 35.57 -21.84 -0.81
N LYS A 519 36.84 -21.51 -1.08
CA LYS A 519 37.99 -22.16 -0.45
C LYS A 519 38.61 -21.25 0.61
N GLN A 520 38.80 -21.78 1.82
CA GLN A 520 39.39 -21.06 2.96
C GLN A 520 40.64 -21.80 3.47
N GLU A 521 41.76 -21.11 3.74
CA GLU A 521 42.92 -21.72 4.42
C GLU A 521 43.52 -20.79 5.48
N GLY A 522 43.54 -21.25 6.74
CA GLY A 522 43.96 -20.42 7.88
C GLY A 522 44.31 -21.21 9.13
N THR A 523 44.24 -20.53 10.27
CA THR A 523 43.96 -21.08 11.60
C THR A 523 42.45 -21.30 11.76
N MET A 524 42.03 -21.93 12.86
CA MET A 524 40.60 -22.18 13.12
C MET A 524 39.82 -20.91 13.50
N GLU A 525 40.50 -19.80 13.78
CA GLU A 525 39.86 -18.50 14.03
C GLU A 525 39.76 -17.69 12.74
N GLU A 526 40.83 -17.62 11.95
CA GLU A 526 40.83 -16.97 10.61
C GLU A 526 39.79 -17.62 9.66
N GLU A 527 39.63 -18.94 9.73
CA GLU A 527 38.59 -19.68 8.99
C GLU A 527 37.18 -19.38 9.52
N ARG A 528 37.01 -19.30 10.85
CA ARG A 528 35.70 -18.99 11.47
C ARG A 528 35.21 -17.61 11.04
N GLU A 529 36.05 -16.60 11.14
CA GLU A 529 35.68 -15.22 10.79
C GLU A 529 35.32 -15.13 9.30
N ALA A 530 36.10 -15.74 8.39
CA ALA A 530 35.79 -15.75 6.96
C ALA A 530 34.57 -16.59 6.57
N SER A 531 34.16 -17.56 7.40
CA SER A 531 32.88 -18.27 7.22
C SER A 531 31.69 -17.40 7.67
N ILE A 532 31.85 -16.59 8.71
CA ILE A 532 30.83 -15.62 9.15
C ILE A 532 30.69 -14.48 8.14
N GLU A 533 31.81 -14.02 7.56
CA GLU A 533 31.82 -12.94 6.56
C GLU A 533 31.01 -13.31 5.30
N ILE A 534 31.11 -14.57 4.84
CA ILE A 534 30.43 -15.05 3.61
C ILE A 534 29.06 -15.68 3.87
N PHE A 535 28.83 -16.30 5.03
CA PHE A 535 27.60 -17.08 5.30
C PHE A 535 26.75 -16.49 6.45
N GLY A 536 27.05 -15.27 6.90
CA GLY A 536 26.36 -14.51 7.96
C GLY A 536 26.52 -15.04 9.38
N HIS A 537 26.41 -16.36 9.57
CA HIS A 537 26.05 -16.91 10.86
C HIS A 537 27.22 -17.32 11.75
N LEU A 538 27.09 -17.07 13.07
CA LEU A 538 27.99 -17.57 14.13
C LEU A 538 28.01 -19.11 14.27
N GLY A 539 27.26 -19.84 13.44
CA GLY A 539 27.13 -21.29 13.52
C GLY A 539 28.37 -22.08 13.11
N PHE A 540 29.29 -21.50 12.34
CA PHE A 540 30.54 -22.14 11.93
C PHE A 540 31.52 -22.28 13.12
N ILE A 541 31.71 -23.52 13.60
CA ILE A 541 32.53 -23.79 14.81
C ILE A 541 33.41 -25.03 14.62
N THR A 542 34.63 -24.84 14.13
CA THR A 542 35.65 -25.90 14.03
C THR A 542 36.57 -25.95 15.26
N LYS A 543 36.65 -27.08 15.99
CA LYS A 543 37.49 -27.22 17.20
C LYS A 543 38.26 -28.55 17.23
N TYR A 544 39.58 -28.49 17.05
CA TYR A 544 40.49 -29.65 17.13
C TYR A 544 41.31 -29.69 18.44
N ALA A 545 41.35 -30.84 19.11
CA ALA A 545 42.21 -31.08 20.27
C ALA A 545 42.89 -32.47 20.22
N ARG A 546 44.15 -32.56 20.66
CA ARG A 546 44.88 -33.84 20.80
C ARG A 546 45.53 -33.97 22.18
N GLU A 547 45.46 -35.17 22.76
CA GLU A 547 46.02 -35.47 24.07
C GLU A 547 47.56 -35.34 24.14
N LYS A 548 48.05 -34.82 25.27
CA LYS A 548 49.50 -34.56 25.52
C LYS A 548 50.22 -35.73 26.23
N LYS A 549 49.75 -36.98 26.08
CA LYS A 549 50.30 -38.17 26.77
C LYS A 549 51.63 -38.64 26.14
N LYS A 550 52.77 -38.23 26.71
CA LYS A 550 54.12 -38.60 26.20
C LYS A 550 54.48 -40.09 26.30
N THR A 551 53.83 -40.85 27.18
CA THR A 551 54.20 -42.22 27.57
C THR A 551 53.32 -43.32 26.96
N SER A 552 52.14 -42.94 26.48
CA SER A 552 51.15 -43.86 25.90
C SER A 552 51.41 -44.04 24.40
N PHE A 553 51.33 -45.29 23.92
CA PHE A 553 51.47 -45.64 22.49
C PHE A 553 50.26 -45.22 21.64
N LYS A 554 49.10 -44.94 22.26
CA LYS A 554 47.96 -44.25 21.65
C LYS A 554 47.80 -42.87 22.27
N VAL A 555 47.46 -41.88 21.46
CA VAL A 555 46.94 -40.59 21.90
C VAL A 555 45.62 -40.33 21.19
N ASP A 556 44.65 -39.82 21.92
CA ASP A 556 43.33 -39.54 21.35
C ASP A 556 43.29 -38.09 20.82
N SER A 557 42.52 -37.89 19.75
CA SER A 557 42.15 -36.62 19.18
C SER A 557 40.62 -36.48 19.23
N PHE A 558 40.14 -35.25 19.38
CA PHE A 558 38.73 -34.92 19.37
C PHE A 558 38.52 -33.76 18.41
N VAL A 559 37.46 -33.84 17.60
CA VAL A 559 36.98 -32.74 16.77
C VAL A 559 35.51 -32.51 17.09
N LYS A 560 35.14 -31.24 17.29
CA LYS A 560 33.76 -30.78 17.11
C LYS A 560 33.73 -29.89 15.88
N GLU A 561 32.66 -30.02 15.11
CA GLU A 561 32.35 -29.19 13.97
C GLU A 561 30.85 -28.83 14.05
N ARG A 562 30.53 -27.57 13.79
CA ARG A 562 29.17 -27.13 13.45
C ARG A 562 29.27 -26.30 12.17
N ILE A 563 28.35 -26.56 11.25
CA ILE A 563 28.14 -25.89 9.96
C ILE A 563 26.63 -25.58 9.91
N ASP A 564 26.27 -24.40 9.40
CA ASP A 564 24.94 -23.83 9.57
C ASP A 564 24.78 -22.69 8.55
N PHE A 565 24.04 -22.94 7.47
CA PHE A 565 23.89 -22.01 6.35
C PHE A 565 22.62 -21.15 6.42
N LYS A 566 21.99 -20.97 7.58
CA LYS A 566 20.67 -20.30 7.66
C LYS A 566 20.69 -18.89 7.04
N ASP A 567 21.65 -18.06 7.41
CA ASP A 567 21.68 -16.66 6.96
C ASP A 567 22.05 -16.53 5.45
N LEU A 568 22.53 -17.62 4.82
CA LEU A 568 22.74 -17.70 3.37
C LEU A 568 21.45 -18.05 2.60
N LEU A 569 20.58 -18.87 3.20
CA LEU A 569 19.46 -19.57 2.51
C LEU A 569 18.06 -19.16 3.00
N GLY A 570 17.96 -18.38 4.06
CA GLY A 570 16.68 -18.01 4.67
C GLY A 570 15.93 -19.25 5.18
N ASP A 571 14.68 -19.40 4.76
CA ASP A 571 13.84 -20.56 5.08
C ASP A 571 14.10 -21.79 4.17
N ASN A 572 14.82 -21.63 3.05
CA ASN A 572 15.19 -22.72 2.14
C ASN A 572 16.22 -23.73 2.73
N LEU A 573 16.67 -23.50 3.97
CA LEU A 573 17.59 -24.37 4.72
C LEU A 573 17.11 -25.84 4.80
N ALA A 574 15.79 -26.06 4.85
CA ALA A 574 15.18 -27.37 5.03
C ALA A 574 15.06 -28.20 3.74
N ASP A 575 15.11 -27.54 2.58
CA ASP A 575 15.02 -28.18 1.26
C ASP A 575 16.40 -28.31 0.57
N THR A 576 17.47 -27.82 1.23
CA THR A 576 18.85 -27.83 0.74
C THR A 576 19.68 -28.95 1.40
N PRO A 577 19.90 -30.12 0.75
CA PRO A 577 20.71 -31.20 1.31
C PRO A 577 22.22 -30.88 1.31
N MET A 578 22.94 -31.38 2.31
CA MET A 578 24.36 -31.11 2.52
C MET A 578 25.20 -32.39 2.74
N THR A 579 26.35 -32.50 2.07
CA THR A 579 27.36 -33.54 2.35
C THR A 579 28.61 -32.93 2.99
N CYS A 580 28.82 -33.21 4.28
CA CYS A 580 30.00 -32.76 5.01
C CYS A 580 31.07 -33.87 5.13
N THR A 581 32.26 -33.63 4.60
CA THR A 581 33.44 -34.51 4.69
C THR A 581 34.56 -33.88 5.52
N LEU A 582 35.02 -34.59 6.56
CA LEU A 582 36.10 -34.18 7.46
C LEU A 582 37.32 -35.12 7.32
N GLU A 583 38.47 -34.58 6.88
CA GLU A 583 39.76 -35.27 6.83
C GLU A 583 40.65 -34.92 8.04
N LEU A 584 41.09 -35.94 8.79
CA LEU A 584 41.97 -35.79 9.95
C LEU A 584 43.48 -35.93 9.62
N PRO A 585 44.38 -35.37 10.45
CA PRO A 585 45.82 -35.32 10.13
C PRO A 585 46.42 -36.73 9.96
N PHE A 586 47.16 -36.95 8.86
CA PHE A 586 47.73 -38.24 8.43
C PHE A 586 48.08 -39.22 9.56
N GLY A 587 47.47 -40.41 9.53
CA GLY A 587 47.72 -41.49 10.48
C GLY A 587 46.94 -41.41 11.80
N GLU A 588 46.00 -40.47 11.93
CA GLU A 588 44.85 -40.61 12.83
C GLU A 588 43.84 -41.60 12.25
N LYS A 589 43.05 -42.23 13.12
CA LYS A 589 41.93 -43.10 12.76
C LYS A 589 40.72 -42.83 13.65
N ILE A 590 39.58 -42.53 13.05
CA ILE A 590 38.29 -42.32 13.72
C ILE A 590 37.86 -43.63 14.43
N ASP A 591 37.23 -43.52 15.60
CA ASP A 591 36.64 -44.67 16.29
C ASP A 591 35.13 -44.77 15.97
N GLU A 592 34.77 -45.75 15.15
CA GLU A 592 33.40 -46.04 14.69
C GLU A 592 32.36 -46.19 15.83
N ASN A 593 32.81 -46.37 17.07
CA ASN A 593 31.96 -46.60 18.25
C ASN A 593 31.80 -45.37 19.15
N ASP A 594 32.63 -44.33 18.97
CA ASP A 594 32.83 -43.23 19.93
C ASP A 594 32.41 -41.87 19.32
N PHE A 595 31.28 -41.87 18.60
CA PHE A 595 30.61 -40.68 18.05
C PHE A 595 29.79 -39.96 19.13
N PHE A 596 30.19 -38.73 19.47
CA PHE A 596 29.61 -37.96 20.56
C PHE A 596 28.59 -36.94 20.06
N LYS A 597 27.47 -37.50 19.55
CA LYS A 597 26.36 -36.81 18.86
C LYS A 597 26.69 -36.43 17.42
N ILE A 598 25.73 -36.74 16.55
CA ILE A 598 25.35 -35.95 15.38
C ILE A 598 23.93 -35.47 15.73
N ARG A 599 23.58 -34.22 15.43
CA ARG A 599 22.24 -33.67 15.69
C ARG A 599 21.82 -32.70 14.59
N ASP A 600 20.83 -33.13 13.84
CA ASP A 600 19.90 -32.39 12.97
C ASP A 600 18.74 -31.81 13.81
N ASN A 601 17.73 -31.21 13.18
CA ASN A 601 16.54 -30.76 13.93
C ASN A 601 15.66 -31.93 14.42
N TYR A 602 15.72 -33.08 13.74
CA TYR A 602 14.81 -34.22 13.94
C TYR A 602 15.29 -35.32 14.92
N GLY A 603 16.59 -35.44 15.22
CA GLY A 603 17.09 -36.43 16.17
C GLY A 603 18.61 -36.69 16.17
N ILE A 604 18.98 -37.89 15.68
CA ILE A 604 20.36 -38.38 15.60
C ILE A 604 20.51 -39.14 14.28
N LEU A 605 21.06 -38.46 13.27
CA LEU A 605 21.49 -39.09 12.01
C LEU A 605 22.36 -40.33 12.30
N LYS A 606 22.01 -41.46 11.70
CA LYS A 606 22.80 -42.69 11.83
C LYS A 606 22.69 -43.71 10.69
N GLU A 607 22.17 -43.30 9.54
CA GLU A 607 22.04 -44.18 8.37
C GLU A 607 23.08 -43.80 7.30
N ASP A 608 23.18 -42.52 6.90
CA ASP A 608 24.16 -42.04 5.90
C ASP A 608 25.44 -41.41 6.50
N VAL A 609 26.25 -42.26 7.14
CA VAL A 609 27.61 -41.91 7.62
C VAL A 609 28.64 -42.90 7.09
N SER A 610 29.60 -42.40 6.31
CA SER A 610 30.71 -43.16 5.72
C SER A 610 32.04 -42.82 6.39
N ILE A 611 32.91 -43.82 6.60
CA ILE A 611 34.19 -43.65 7.32
C ILE A 611 35.28 -44.47 6.62
N ASP A 612 36.32 -43.81 6.09
CA ASP A 612 37.57 -44.47 5.69
C ASP A 612 38.75 -43.97 6.53
N GLY A 613 38.99 -44.66 7.63
CA GLY A 613 40.19 -44.51 8.45
C GLY A 613 40.29 -43.15 9.11
N GLY A 614 40.90 -42.18 8.43
CA GLY A 614 41.08 -40.80 8.90
C GLY A 614 40.03 -39.81 8.40
N THR A 615 39.17 -40.23 7.47
CA THR A 615 38.12 -39.41 6.85
C THR A 615 36.74 -39.91 7.27
N ILE A 616 35.81 -38.99 7.49
CA ILE A 616 34.38 -39.24 7.66
C ILE A 616 33.59 -38.36 6.69
N THR A 617 32.53 -38.90 6.11
CA THR A 617 31.53 -38.19 5.31
C THR A 617 30.16 -38.41 5.94
N ILE A 618 29.40 -37.35 6.11
CA ILE A 618 28.04 -37.32 6.66
C ILE A 618 27.17 -36.60 5.63
N THR A 619 26.04 -37.19 5.25
CA THR A 619 25.01 -36.48 4.46
C THR A 619 23.85 -36.13 5.38
N SER A 620 23.26 -34.96 5.16
CA SER A 620 22.12 -34.38 5.87
C SER A 620 21.09 -33.91 4.85
N ASP A 621 19.80 -34.07 5.17
CA ASP A 621 18.71 -33.54 4.35
C ASP A 621 18.56 -32.01 4.53
N GLU A 622 19.05 -31.46 5.65
CA GLU A 622 19.08 -30.02 5.98
C GLU A 622 20.51 -29.45 5.89
N ALA A 623 20.65 -28.16 5.56
CA ALA A 623 21.92 -27.43 5.53
C ALA A 623 22.44 -26.94 6.93
N GLU A 624 22.02 -27.57 8.02
CA GLU A 624 22.66 -27.48 9.36
C GLU A 624 23.25 -28.84 9.77
N LEU A 625 24.43 -28.84 10.40
CA LEU A 625 25.02 -30.05 11.00
C LEU A 625 25.90 -29.74 12.21
N ASP A 626 25.52 -30.24 13.39
CA ASP A 626 26.39 -30.28 14.59
C ASP A 626 26.85 -31.72 14.86
N PHE A 627 28.17 -31.96 14.83
CA PHE A 627 28.73 -33.28 15.15
C PHE A 627 30.03 -33.23 15.96
N SER A 628 30.38 -34.36 16.59
CA SER A 628 31.67 -34.51 17.28
C SER A 628 32.25 -35.92 17.14
N VAL A 629 33.47 -36.00 16.59
CA VAL A 629 34.20 -37.25 16.37
C VAL A 629 35.41 -37.38 17.28
N LYS A 630 35.75 -38.63 17.60
CA LYS A 630 37.00 -39.00 18.26
C LYS A 630 37.84 -39.85 17.32
N ALA A 631 39.14 -39.59 17.31
CA ALA A 631 40.12 -40.38 16.60
C ALA A 631 41.28 -40.79 17.51
N THR A 632 42.05 -41.80 17.10
CA THR A 632 43.25 -42.27 17.81
C THR A 632 44.46 -42.24 16.88
N LYS A 633 45.61 -41.80 17.39
CA LYS A 633 46.89 -41.77 16.67
C LYS A 633 47.91 -42.67 17.35
N PHE A 634 48.73 -43.37 16.56
CA PHE A 634 49.90 -44.06 17.10
C PHE A 634 51.00 -43.06 17.47
N ASN A 635 51.47 -43.12 18.71
CA ASN A 635 52.43 -42.16 19.27
C ASN A 635 53.88 -42.68 19.18
N PHE A 636 54.59 -42.31 18.11
CA PHE A 636 56.01 -42.63 17.95
C PHE A 636 56.93 -42.01 19.01
N ILE A 637 56.51 -40.92 19.68
CA ILE A 637 57.29 -40.31 20.77
C ILE A 637 57.35 -41.27 21.97
N ALA A 638 56.28 -42.02 22.24
CA ALA A 638 56.28 -43.03 23.29
C ALA A 638 57.30 -44.16 23.01
N ILE A 639 57.48 -44.60 21.75
CA ILE A 639 58.55 -45.56 21.41
C ILE A 639 59.91 -44.98 21.79
N ILE A 640 60.21 -43.74 21.41
CA ILE A 640 61.50 -43.09 21.70
C ILE A 640 61.71 -42.99 23.21
N TRP A 641 60.68 -42.61 23.96
CA TRP A 641 60.71 -42.48 25.42
C TRP A 641 60.97 -43.85 26.11
N TRP A 642 60.27 -44.90 25.70
CA TRP A 642 60.49 -46.26 26.22
C TRP A 642 61.85 -46.84 25.81
N LEU A 643 62.36 -46.56 24.61
CA LEU A 643 63.71 -46.94 24.19
C LEU A 643 64.79 -46.26 25.04
N LEU A 644 64.62 -44.98 25.39
CA LEU A 644 65.53 -44.27 26.30
C LEU A 644 65.53 -44.88 27.71
N ILE A 645 64.36 -45.28 28.23
CA ILE A 645 64.25 -45.98 29.52
C ILE A 645 64.95 -47.34 29.47
N VAL A 646 64.75 -48.13 28.41
CA VAL A 646 65.43 -49.42 28.23
C VAL A 646 66.95 -49.23 28.12
N ALA A 647 67.42 -48.24 27.37
CA ALA A 647 68.84 -47.92 27.26
C ALA A 647 69.46 -47.50 28.62
N PHE A 648 68.74 -46.70 29.41
CA PHE A 648 69.16 -46.30 30.76
C PHE A 648 69.19 -47.48 31.74
N ALA A 649 68.17 -48.34 31.72
CA ALA A 649 68.13 -49.57 32.52
C ALA A 649 69.28 -50.53 32.16
N LEU A 650 69.59 -50.69 30.86
CA LEU A 650 70.74 -51.47 30.40
C LEU A 650 72.07 -50.87 30.87
N ALA A 651 72.23 -49.54 30.82
CA ALA A 651 73.42 -48.87 31.35
C ALA A 651 73.62 -49.10 32.86
N ILE A 652 72.53 -49.06 33.64
CA ILE A 652 72.54 -49.41 35.07
C ILE A 652 72.95 -50.88 35.26
N ILE A 653 72.34 -51.82 34.52
CA ILE A 653 72.66 -53.26 34.61
C ILE A 653 74.14 -53.51 34.27
N ILE A 654 74.68 -52.85 33.25
CA ILE A 654 76.10 -52.96 32.86
C ILE A 654 77.01 -52.39 33.95
N SER A 655 76.65 -51.26 34.57
CA SER A 655 77.38 -50.68 35.70
C SER A 655 77.40 -51.60 36.93
N ILE A 656 76.24 -52.17 37.28
CA ILE A 656 76.10 -53.17 38.37
C ILE A 656 76.91 -54.43 38.04
N TRP A 657 76.89 -54.91 36.80
CA TRP A 657 77.65 -56.08 36.38
C TRP A 657 79.17 -55.86 36.42
N MET A 658 79.66 -54.67 36.01
CA MET A 658 81.07 -54.31 36.13
C MET A 658 81.52 -54.20 37.59
N THR A 659 80.73 -53.56 38.46
CA THR A 659 81.05 -53.43 39.88
C THR A 659 81.03 -54.77 40.62
N ILE A 660 80.02 -55.62 40.37
CA ILE A 660 79.99 -57.01 40.89
C ILE A 660 81.20 -57.81 40.40
N SER A 661 81.58 -57.68 39.13
CA SER A 661 82.75 -58.37 38.57
C SER A 661 84.07 -57.92 39.22
N LEU A 662 84.21 -56.64 39.55
CA LEU A 662 85.36 -56.10 40.29
C LEU A 662 85.42 -56.55 41.75
N ILE A 663 84.26 -56.79 42.39
CA ILE A 663 84.16 -57.31 43.76
C ILE A 663 84.49 -58.80 43.80
N LEU A 664 83.87 -59.60 42.92
CA LEU A 664 84.14 -61.04 42.80
C LEU A 664 85.58 -61.34 42.34
N GLY A 665 86.19 -60.43 41.56
CA GLY A 665 87.60 -60.51 41.17
C GLY A 665 88.60 -60.41 42.32
N LYS A 666 88.22 -59.90 43.50
CA LYS A 666 89.14 -59.75 44.66
C LYS A 666 89.10 -60.89 45.67
N ASN A 667 88.02 -61.68 45.74
CA ASN A 667 87.86 -62.73 46.76
C ASN A 667 88.21 -64.14 46.26
N LYS A 668 89.48 -64.31 45.83
CA LYS A 668 90.07 -65.63 45.51
C LYS A 668 91.30 -65.97 46.34
N GLU A 669 91.29 -65.66 47.64
CA GLU A 669 92.25 -66.24 48.57
C GLU A 669 91.67 -66.55 49.96
N LYS A 670 92.10 -67.69 50.52
CA LYS A 670 91.87 -68.20 51.90
C LYS A 670 90.47 -68.76 52.20
N LYS A 671 90.41 -69.60 53.26
CA LYS A 671 89.57 -70.82 53.30
C LYS A 671 89.29 -71.28 54.75
N ASN A 672 88.14 -71.94 54.96
CA ASN A 672 87.83 -72.98 55.98
C ASN A 672 87.59 -72.62 57.48
N ILE A 673 86.74 -73.48 58.12
CA ILE A 673 86.70 -73.92 59.55
C ILE A 673 86.12 -72.90 60.58
N SER A 674 85.24 -73.24 61.54
CA SER A 674 84.48 -74.49 61.89
C SER A 674 83.41 -74.21 63.01
N ASP A 675 82.45 -75.14 63.23
CA ASP A 675 81.87 -75.65 64.52
C ASP A 675 81.48 -74.68 65.69
N SER A 676 80.52 -74.92 66.62
CA SER A 676 79.44 -75.93 66.81
C SER A 676 78.55 -75.59 68.06
N MET A 677 77.29 -76.05 68.08
CA MET A 677 76.47 -76.49 69.25
C MET A 677 76.19 -75.60 70.51
N ASP A 678 74.89 -75.50 70.81
CA ASP A 678 74.20 -75.85 72.09
C ASP A 678 73.95 -74.92 73.32
N THR A 679 72.67 -74.97 73.74
CA THR A 679 72.08 -74.93 75.10
C THR A 679 71.82 -73.64 75.92
N ASN A 680 70.60 -73.09 75.74
CA ASN A 680 69.43 -73.18 76.66
C ASN A 680 69.36 -72.49 78.06
N THR A 681 68.12 -72.09 78.40
CA THR A 681 67.45 -71.99 79.75
C THR A 681 67.31 -70.65 80.53
N THR A 682 66.04 -70.19 80.61
CA THR A 682 65.31 -69.50 81.74
C THR A 682 65.54 -68.02 82.16
N ASP A 683 64.52 -67.20 81.87
CA ASP A 683 63.70 -66.33 82.78
C ASP A 683 64.36 -65.22 83.64
N LYS A 684 63.77 -64.01 83.80
CA LYS A 684 62.39 -63.82 84.30
C LYS A 684 61.83 -62.36 84.18
N LYS A 685 60.75 -62.19 83.37
CA LYS A 685 59.60 -61.23 83.48
C LYS A 685 59.83 -59.69 83.53
N SER A 686 58.88 -58.81 83.14
CA SER A 686 57.44 -58.99 82.75
C SER A 686 56.83 -57.83 81.94
N ASN A 687 55.94 -58.17 80.99
CA ASN A 687 54.81 -57.39 80.41
C ASN A 687 55.18 -56.11 79.59
N ILE A 688 54.35 -55.55 78.68
CA ILE A 688 52.90 -55.62 78.36
C ILE A 688 52.66 -56.03 76.86
N THR A 689 51.41 -56.18 76.40
CA THR A 689 50.95 -56.74 75.11
C THR A 689 50.34 -55.74 74.10
N GLU A 690 50.21 -56.16 72.83
CA GLU A 690 49.29 -55.68 71.76
C GLU A 690 49.51 -54.22 71.24
N ALA A 691 49.07 -53.81 70.04
CA ALA A 691 48.05 -54.34 69.13
C ALA A 691 48.40 -54.17 67.62
N GLU A 692 47.39 -54.19 66.74
CA GLU A 692 47.45 -54.09 65.26
C GLU A 692 47.54 -52.63 64.76
N GLU A 693 48.02 -52.40 63.53
CA GLU A 693 47.94 -51.10 62.84
C GLU A 693 46.84 -51.07 61.77
N GLY A 694 45.99 -50.04 61.83
CA GLY A 694 44.88 -49.79 60.90
C GLY A 694 45.21 -48.75 59.82
N PRO A 695 44.21 -48.33 59.01
CA PRO A 695 44.43 -47.52 57.82
C PRO A 695 44.61 -46.02 58.10
N ILE A 696 45.29 -45.34 57.17
CA ILE A 696 45.30 -43.87 57.04
C ILE A 696 44.21 -43.50 56.03
N VAL A 697 43.41 -42.47 56.33
CA VAL A 697 42.31 -41.98 55.50
C VAL A 697 42.78 -40.83 54.61
N SER A 698 42.46 -40.87 53.32
CA SER A 698 42.59 -39.73 52.40
C SER A 698 41.30 -38.90 52.40
N ILE A 699 41.45 -37.58 52.44
CA ILE A 699 40.37 -36.62 52.16
C ILE A 699 40.26 -36.48 50.62
N LYS A 700 39.10 -36.08 50.10
CA LYS A 700 38.89 -35.80 48.67
C LYS A 700 38.46 -34.35 48.44
N LYS A 701 38.76 -33.83 47.25
CA LYS A 701 38.20 -32.56 46.74
C LYS A 701 36.79 -32.80 46.16
N THR A 702 35.99 -31.74 46.08
CA THR A 702 34.66 -31.75 45.42
C THR A 702 34.53 -30.55 44.51
N CYS A 703 33.98 -30.74 43.30
CA CYS A 703 33.81 -29.64 42.33
C CYS A 703 32.72 -28.67 42.79
N SER A 704 33.06 -27.37 42.85
CA SER A 704 32.15 -26.29 43.25
C SER A 704 31.03 -25.99 42.26
N ASN A 705 31.18 -26.34 40.98
CA ASN A 705 30.11 -26.18 39.97
C ASN A 705 29.15 -27.38 39.98
N CYS A 706 29.65 -28.60 39.72
CA CYS A 706 28.78 -29.77 39.51
C CYS A 706 28.72 -30.77 40.69
N GLY A 707 29.26 -30.43 41.87
CA GLY A 707 29.16 -31.25 43.09
C GLY A 707 29.88 -32.61 43.07
N LYS A 708 30.63 -32.93 42.01
CA LYS A 708 31.28 -34.23 41.82
C LYS A 708 32.53 -34.37 42.70
N GLU A 709 32.69 -35.50 43.41
CA GLU A 709 33.95 -35.84 44.09
C GLU A 709 35.11 -35.99 43.08
N MET A 710 36.31 -35.58 43.50
CA MET A 710 37.53 -35.59 42.69
C MET A 710 38.74 -35.98 43.56
N ASP A 711 39.72 -36.64 42.92
CA ASP A 711 41.03 -36.91 43.53
C ASP A 711 41.89 -35.62 43.55
N ASP A 712 42.93 -35.59 44.39
CA ASP A 712 43.64 -34.33 44.70
C ASP A 712 44.43 -33.72 43.53
N ASP A 713 44.76 -34.49 42.50
CA ASP A 713 45.71 -34.16 41.43
C ASP A 713 45.07 -33.77 40.07
N VAL A 714 43.74 -33.62 40.00
CA VAL A 714 43.03 -33.17 38.78
C VAL A 714 42.76 -31.66 38.75
N VAL A 715 43.42 -30.98 37.81
CA VAL A 715 43.33 -29.53 37.55
C VAL A 715 42.03 -29.11 36.84
N PHE A 716 41.22 -30.06 36.37
CA PHE A 716 39.93 -29.83 35.71
C PHE A 716 38.92 -30.90 36.12
N CYS A 717 37.65 -30.53 36.27
CA CYS A 717 36.61 -31.46 36.69
C CYS A 717 36.30 -32.51 35.62
N THR A 718 36.42 -33.79 35.98
CA THR A 718 36.06 -34.94 35.13
C THR A 718 34.54 -35.13 34.93
N GLY A 719 33.72 -34.13 35.29
CA GLY A 719 32.28 -34.07 35.10
C GLY A 719 31.88 -32.96 34.12
N CYS A 720 32.16 -31.70 34.47
CA CYS A 720 31.77 -30.52 33.69
C CYS A 720 32.94 -29.79 32.98
N GLY A 721 34.18 -30.28 33.08
CA GLY A 721 35.34 -29.68 32.43
C GLY A 721 35.88 -28.38 33.04
N GLN A 722 35.24 -27.81 34.07
CA GLN A 722 35.69 -26.56 34.69
C GLN A 722 37.05 -26.72 35.40
N LYS A 723 37.92 -25.72 35.25
CA LYS A 723 39.25 -25.62 35.86
C LYS A 723 39.16 -25.49 37.39
N VAL A 724 40.11 -26.08 38.09
CA VAL A 724 40.40 -25.88 39.51
C VAL A 724 41.78 -25.25 39.63
N GLU A 725 41.95 -24.26 40.50
CA GLU A 725 43.23 -23.55 40.68
C GLU A 725 43.85 -23.89 42.04
N ASP A 726 45.07 -24.44 42.04
CA ASP A 726 45.83 -24.71 43.26
C ASP A 726 46.66 -23.47 43.64
N VAL A 727 46.39 -22.90 44.81
CA VAL A 727 47.17 -21.81 45.42
C VAL A 727 48.07 -22.37 46.52
N PRO A 728 49.40 -22.14 46.50
CA PRO A 728 50.29 -22.56 47.57
C PRO A 728 50.29 -21.58 48.76
N GLU A 729 50.21 -22.11 49.98
CA GLU A 729 50.20 -21.33 51.24
C GLU A 729 51.59 -20.83 51.67
N GLU A 730 51.66 -19.64 52.29
CA GLU A 730 52.64 -19.37 53.38
C GLU A 730 52.07 -18.43 54.47
N SER A 731 51.67 -19.05 55.60
CA SER A 731 51.55 -18.51 56.98
C SER A 731 50.67 -17.30 57.35
N ALA A 732 49.68 -17.57 58.23
CA ALA A 732 49.21 -16.81 59.42
C ALA A 732 48.63 -15.38 59.24
N GLU A 733 47.73 -14.88 60.09
CA GLU A 733 47.25 -15.33 61.43
C GLU A 733 45.71 -15.15 61.59
N GLU A 734 45.16 -15.25 62.81
CA GLU A 734 43.74 -15.57 63.07
C GLU A 734 42.72 -14.39 63.12
N ALA A 735 41.49 -14.66 62.63
CA ALA A 735 40.18 -14.17 63.10
C ALA A 735 39.84 -12.65 62.96
N GLU A 736 38.59 -12.17 63.09
CA GLU A 736 37.28 -12.79 63.41
C GLU A 736 36.25 -12.56 62.26
N ALA A 737 34.99 -12.98 62.43
CA ALA A 737 33.89 -12.77 61.48
C ALA A 737 32.81 -11.85 62.08
N GLU A 738 32.02 -11.14 61.24
CA GLU A 738 30.54 -11.12 61.29
C GLU A 738 29.90 -10.22 60.20
N GLU A 739 28.75 -10.69 59.69
CA GLU A 739 27.60 -10.00 59.04
C GLU A 739 27.76 -9.13 57.75
N GLU A 740 26.66 -9.10 56.99
CA GLU A 740 26.40 -8.20 55.84
C GLU A 740 26.11 -6.76 56.33
N PRO A 741 26.32 -5.72 55.51
CA PRO A 741 25.13 -5.08 54.92
C PRO A 741 25.34 -4.50 53.50
N GLU A 742 24.29 -3.86 52.98
CA GLU A 742 24.15 -3.29 51.64
C GLU A 742 24.72 -1.85 51.48
N LEU A 743 24.96 -1.48 50.21
CA LEU A 743 24.78 -0.14 49.60
C LEU A 743 25.78 1.03 49.84
N GLU A 744 25.57 2.07 49.01
CA GLU A 744 26.09 3.47 48.99
C GLU A 744 27.51 3.80 48.44
N THR A 745 27.52 4.15 47.14
CA THR A 745 28.03 5.40 46.50
C THR A 745 29.32 6.11 46.97
N GLU A 746 30.20 6.44 46.01
CA GLU A 746 31.08 7.64 45.95
C GLU A 746 31.70 7.76 44.52
N PRO A 747 32.27 8.91 44.08
CA PRO A 747 31.68 10.25 44.04
C PRO A 747 31.87 10.98 42.68
N GLU A 748 31.17 12.11 42.49
CA GLU A 748 31.45 13.07 41.40
C GLU A 748 32.68 13.94 41.71
N VAL A 749 33.31 14.53 40.67
CA VAL A 749 34.33 15.58 40.80
C VAL A 749 34.09 16.67 39.76
N GLU A 750 33.88 17.90 40.22
CA GLU A 750 33.58 19.09 39.41
C GLU A 750 34.80 19.63 38.65
N THR A 751 34.62 20.14 37.43
CA THR A 751 35.50 21.18 36.86
C THR A 751 34.76 22.17 35.95
N GLU A 752 34.63 23.41 36.42
CA GLU A 752 34.29 24.64 35.69
C GLU A 752 34.98 25.82 36.43
N PRO A 753 34.97 27.10 35.98
CA PRO A 753 34.37 27.68 34.77
C PRO A 753 35.35 28.54 33.94
N GLU A 754 34.90 29.08 32.79
CA GLU A 754 34.88 30.54 32.54
C GLU A 754 34.00 30.86 31.31
N VAL A 755 33.19 31.92 31.40
CA VAL A 755 32.23 32.36 30.36
C VAL A 755 32.26 33.88 30.24
N GLU A 756 32.27 34.41 29.02
CA GLU A 756 31.88 35.79 28.70
C GLU A 756 30.67 35.77 27.74
N ALA A 757 29.74 36.72 27.92
CA ALA A 757 28.49 36.88 27.15
C ALA A 757 28.72 37.63 25.82
N GLU A 758 27.79 37.96 24.92
CA GLU A 758 26.30 38.00 24.81
C GLU A 758 26.01 38.20 23.27
N PRO A 759 24.78 38.29 22.71
CA PRO A 759 23.45 38.28 23.31
C PRO A 759 22.41 37.37 22.60
N GLU A 760 21.13 37.61 22.88
CA GLU A 760 19.92 36.88 22.47
C GLU A 760 19.41 37.24 21.05
N GLU A 761 18.67 36.30 20.42
CA GLU A 761 17.59 36.60 19.46
C GLU A 761 16.34 35.78 19.85
N GLU A 762 15.15 36.30 19.55
CA GLU A 762 13.87 35.83 20.09
C GLU A 762 13.34 34.57 19.38
N LYS A 763 12.69 33.68 20.14
CA LYS A 763 11.73 32.71 19.58
C LYS A 763 10.34 33.34 19.55
N VAL A 764 9.71 33.36 18.38
CA VAL A 764 8.28 33.63 18.21
C VAL A 764 7.56 32.30 18.08
N GLU A 765 6.66 32.00 19.02
CA GLU A 765 5.62 30.98 18.87
C GLU A 765 4.33 31.73 18.51
N ASP A 766 3.77 31.46 17.33
CA ASP A 766 2.59 32.17 16.82
C ASP A 766 1.32 31.31 16.99
N VAL A 767 0.50 31.64 18.00
CA VAL A 767 -0.67 30.86 18.41
C VAL A 767 -1.95 31.58 17.99
N ASN A 768 -2.64 31.02 16.99
CA ASN A 768 -3.86 31.61 16.43
C ASN A 768 -5.13 31.20 17.21
N GLU A 769 -5.40 31.88 18.33
CA GLU A 769 -6.71 31.80 19.00
C GLU A 769 -7.77 32.65 18.26
N SER A 770 -8.80 31.99 17.70
CA SER A 770 -9.98 32.65 17.11
C SER A 770 -11.07 32.94 18.15
N CYS A 771 -11.81 34.05 18.01
CA CYS A 771 -12.87 34.40 18.97
C CYS A 771 -14.08 33.44 18.90
N THR A 772 -14.25 32.60 19.93
CA THR A 772 -15.28 31.54 20.05
C THR A 772 -16.74 32.02 20.14
N ASN A 773 -17.03 33.30 19.90
CA ASN A 773 -18.38 33.86 19.84
C ASN A 773 -18.66 34.71 18.58
N CYS A 774 -17.72 34.80 17.64
CA CYS A 774 -17.94 35.46 16.34
C CYS A 774 -16.96 35.06 15.21
N GLY A 775 -16.10 34.05 15.41
CA GLY A 775 -15.22 33.47 14.39
C GLY A 775 -14.02 34.32 13.95
N LYS A 776 -14.08 35.65 14.09
CA LYS A 776 -12.97 36.52 13.64
C LYS A 776 -11.70 36.31 14.49
N ARG A 777 -10.59 36.16 13.77
CA ARG A 777 -9.21 36.25 14.27
C ARG A 777 -8.98 37.65 14.84
N LEU A 778 -8.27 37.75 15.96
CA LEU A 778 -7.89 39.02 16.56
C LEU A 778 -6.58 39.51 15.90
N GLU A 779 -6.46 40.83 15.70
CA GLU A 779 -5.24 41.53 15.24
C GLU A 779 -4.26 41.80 16.40
#